data_AF-A0A7W9LNZ6-F1
#
_entry.id   AF-A0A7W9LNZ6-F1
#
_cell.length_a   1.000
_cell.length_b   1.000
_cell.length_c   1.000
_cell.angle_alpha   90.00
_cell.angle_beta   90.00
_cell.angle_gamma   90.00
#
_symmetry.space_group_name_H-M   'P 1'
#
loop_
_entity.id
_entity.type
_entity.pdbx_description
1 polymer ?
#
loop_
_entity_poly.entity_id
_entity_poly.type
_entity_poly.pdbx_seq_one_letter_code
_entity_poly.pdbx_strand_id
1 'polypeptide(L)'
;MTRRTALTLGGALAGGLIANPGVAAAAPGPALRTAAAGVGPHGSGEPTAEQAKTWWTPQRQVWTPVGWKGHLFRFDVFYNGTTVCQPAVALPPSSAPTLKPYLAQYRGKDFQLTPVMPQGGGIPPLADEPYYQYKGDYGVGIQGWREDTETPVLWTEWRRQEGLVLRQYSFAHVPGGQPVDEPGGPIHAWQRYAVEWVDEHDRPDTFTFALRLSRVYLQHFVGPPEQQEAFLTMQVTPSAAPLAGSLRTDRIWNPDGRPLTVRVFDEAGAVRMIVGTPAGATIALVEAEGHPGVYDLRLSVPATEGTHVDVMLPMLVQPRADADAAWALGWDGALAECEAFWSPQPSSASAISTGERQVDQFFRRSVQLAEIIAEKSPDTGQFTFLTGSFGYDLLWSTPTSMISHMFLDLLGRHEVVDRHTDLFRAVQGVRQPPGAAYRNFSNAGFFATPLSLQSFDWLGDHGAILEGAARHALYSHDEAFLDRWLEPIVAACDFIKRACDYTEHDGVPGLMPAAASNDTGVEQQSIWIQVWNYKGLTSSVRLLRRLGHPRADEFAAVADRFRTAFADALRAAAEDAPTWTHPDGTEHPVLPTKFIGPDSPWPFLEAFDTGALTAVWAGLLPADDPLMRGYVDFFRVGPNTRVFDPHHHTALDRVILDHEQSSGEPCYSWNLFHTWQLGDRDRFLEGMYGLISGAVSPDTFISGEHRNAMYGTLFVQPLITWAARHAVIDDSLVDDEIHLLRLCPLAWIRDDHETRFERMPTLHGPVSLRFRLSEDGQSLTVAYEGSWADGHGPRRTLLHPPAIPGLKWVLVNRQRYAADDVIVLKPGR
;
A
#
# COMPACT_ATOMS: atom_id res chain seq x y z
N MET A 1 -13.97 36.54 -48.03
CA MET A 1 -15.05 35.58 -48.35
C MET A 1 -15.05 34.55 -47.20
N THR A 2 -15.99 34.42 -46.25
CA THR A 2 -17.47 34.51 -46.21
C THR A 2 -18.15 33.47 -47.11
N ARG A 3 -19.21 32.73 -46.73
CA ARG A 3 -19.91 32.43 -45.44
C ARG A 3 -21.03 31.39 -45.76
N ARG A 4 -21.50 30.61 -44.76
CA ARG A 4 -22.82 29.91 -44.74
C ARG A 4 -23.02 28.79 -45.78
N THR A 5 -23.95 27.84 -45.63
CA THR A 5 -25.22 27.78 -44.86
C THR A 5 -25.38 26.35 -44.29
N ALA A 6 -26.12 26.04 -43.23
CA ALA A 6 -27.24 26.69 -42.52
C ALA A 6 -27.09 26.54 -40.97
N LEU A 7 -28.06 26.75 -40.07
CA LEU A 7 -29.45 27.27 -40.09
C LEU A 7 -29.70 27.98 -38.72
N THR A 8 -30.82 28.71 -38.54
CA THR A 8 -31.16 29.44 -37.30
C THR A 8 -32.67 29.67 -37.17
N LEU A 9 -33.22 29.58 -35.95
CA LEU A 9 -34.37 30.34 -35.40
C LEU A 9 -34.64 29.83 -33.97
N GLY A 10 -34.92 30.64 -32.95
CA GLY A 10 -34.89 32.11 -32.86
C GLY A 10 -35.41 32.58 -31.48
N GLY A 11 -34.97 33.74 -31.01
CA GLY A 11 -35.42 34.34 -29.75
C GLY A 11 -34.58 35.57 -29.41
N ALA A 12 -35.19 36.76 -29.38
CA ALA A 12 -34.45 38.02 -29.32
C ALA A 12 -35.16 39.09 -28.47
N LEU A 13 -34.32 39.91 -27.82
CA LEU A 13 -34.54 41.32 -27.40
C LEU A 13 -35.52 41.61 -26.24
N ALA A 14 -34.98 42.19 -25.15
CA ALA A 14 -35.07 43.63 -24.82
C ALA A 14 -35.33 43.97 -23.33
N GLY A 15 -34.47 44.84 -22.79
CA GLY A 15 -34.88 45.94 -21.89
C GLY A 15 -34.73 45.74 -20.37
N GLY A 16 -34.12 46.72 -19.69
CA GLY A 16 -34.20 46.82 -18.22
C GLY A 16 -33.01 47.46 -17.50
N LEU A 17 -32.80 48.78 -17.69
CA LEU A 17 -31.97 49.58 -16.77
C LEU A 17 -32.74 49.87 -15.48
N ILE A 18 -32.18 49.54 -14.31
CA ILE A 18 -32.31 50.35 -13.08
C ILE A 18 -30.94 50.36 -12.38
N ALA A 19 -30.55 51.52 -11.86
CA ALA A 19 -29.29 51.74 -11.17
C ALA A 19 -29.50 52.11 -9.69
N ASN A 20 -28.37 52.30 -8.99
CA ASN A 20 -28.17 53.19 -7.83
C ASN A 20 -28.41 52.63 -6.41
N PRO A 21 -27.82 53.25 -5.35
CA PRO A 21 -26.67 52.60 -4.70
C PRO A 21 -26.59 52.71 -3.15
N GLY A 22 -25.59 52.03 -2.58
CA GLY A 22 -24.97 52.38 -1.29
C GLY A 22 -25.61 51.80 -0.02
N VAL A 23 -24.77 51.40 0.94
CA VAL A 23 -24.51 52.13 2.20
C VAL A 23 -23.28 51.52 2.89
N ALA A 24 -22.68 52.28 3.80
CA ALA A 24 -21.35 52.10 4.38
C ALA A 24 -21.17 50.90 5.35
N ALA A 25 -19.88 50.67 5.63
CA ALA A 25 -19.29 49.80 6.64
C ALA A 25 -19.93 49.84 8.04
N ALA A 26 -19.88 48.70 8.73
CA ALA A 26 -19.87 48.59 10.18
C ALA A 26 -18.96 47.42 10.60
N ALA A 27 -18.00 47.67 11.50
CA ALA A 27 -17.17 46.63 12.09
C ALA A 27 -17.86 46.03 13.33
N PRO A 28 -17.73 44.72 13.61
CA PRO A 28 -18.02 44.15 14.92
C PRO A 28 -16.77 44.15 15.80
N GLY A 29 -16.93 44.56 17.07
CA GLY A 29 -15.89 44.45 18.09
C GLY A 29 -15.66 43.01 18.60
N PRO A 30 -14.72 42.81 19.54
CA PRO A 30 -14.28 41.48 19.95
C PRO A 30 -15.35 40.73 20.75
N ALA A 31 -15.88 39.66 20.16
CA ALA A 31 -16.75 38.72 20.85
C ALA A 31 -15.90 37.61 21.49
N LEU A 32 -15.68 37.72 22.80
CA LEU A 32 -15.28 36.58 23.64
C LEU A 32 -16.26 35.42 23.39
N ARG A 33 -15.77 34.31 22.84
CA ARG A 33 -16.51 33.05 22.73
C ARG A 33 -15.78 31.94 23.45
N THR A 34 -16.48 31.37 24.41
CA THR A 34 -16.16 30.15 25.14
C THR A 34 -15.93 28.98 24.18
N ALA A 35 -15.01 28.08 24.55
CA ALA A 35 -14.75 26.84 23.83
C ALA A 35 -16.05 26.04 23.60
N ALA A 36 -16.34 25.73 22.34
CA ALA A 36 -17.38 24.80 21.93
C ALA A 36 -16.69 23.53 21.42
N ALA A 37 -17.19 22.37 21.85
CA ALA A 37 -16.64 21.08 21.44
C ALA A 37 -17.11 20.68 20.03
N GLY A 38 -16.25 19.95 19.31
CA GLY A 38 -16.65 19.00 18.27
C GLY A 38 -17.37 19.57 17.05
N VAL A 39 -16.68 20.40 16.25
CA VAL A 39 -17.03 20.62 14.85
C VAL A 39 -15.74 20.63 14.03
N GLY A 40 -15.43 19.50 13.38
CA GLY A 40 -14.31 19.39 12.46
C GLY A 40 -14.42 20.34 11.26
N PRO A 41 -13.33 20.57 10.51
CA PRO A 41 -13.19 21.68 9.56
C PRO A 41 -14.26 21.73 8.44
N HIS A 42 -14.95 20.61 8.17
CA HIS A 42 -16.00 20.51 7.14
C HIS A 42 -17.45 20.50 7.68
N GLY A 43 -17.66 20.54 9.00
CA GLY A 43 -19.00 20.70 9.60
C GLY A 43 -19.97 19.52 9.43
N SER A 44 -19.51 18.37 8.92
CA SER A 44 -20.34 17.20 8.56
C SER A 44 -20.43 16.10 9.62
N GLY A 45 -19.74 16.24 10.76
CA GLY A 45 -19.49 15.14 11.69
C GLY A 45 -18.26 14.31 11.31
N GLU A 46 -17.99 13.24 12.06
CA GLU A 46 -16.86 12.35 11.80
C GLU A 46 -16.98 11.63 10.44
N PRO A 47 -15.86 11.41 9.75
CA PRO A 47 -15.85 10.72 8.47
C PRO A 47 -16.16 9.22 8.58
N THR A 48 -16.73 8.68 7.50
CA THR A 48 -16.91 7.24 7.24
C THR A 48 -16.16 6.85 5.97
N ALA A 49 -15.92 5.55 5.77
CA ALA A 49 -15.27 5.05 4.56
C ALA A 49 -16.09 5.35 3.28
N GLU A 50 -17.43 5.34 3.36
CA GLU A 50 -18.28 5.69 2.21
C GLU A 50 -18.26 7.20 1.90
N GLN A 51 -18.05 8.06 2.89
CA GLN A 51 -17.82 9.48 2.65
C GLN A 51 -16.43 9.71 2.04
N ALA A 52 -15.39 9.07 2.57
CA ALA A 52 -14.01 9.27 2.12
C ALA A 52 -13.75 8.83 0.67
N LYS A 53 -14.51 7.85 0.15
CA LYS A 53 -14.56 7.51 -1.28
C LYS A 53 -14.95 8.68 -2.20
N THR A 54 -15.55 9.74 -1.66
CA THR A 54 -16.02 10.91 -2.44
C THR A 54 -15.06 12.10 -2.41
N TRP A 55 -13.99 12.04 -1.61
CA TRP A 55 -13.03 13.15 -1.44
C TRP A 55 -12.18 13.40 -2.70
N TRP A 56 -11.81 12.33 -3.40
CA TRP A 56 -11.03 12.40 -4.63
C TRP A 56 -11.83 11.97 -5.85
N THR A 57 -11.28 12.30 -7.02
CA THR A 57 -11.64 11.60 -8.27
C THR A 57 -11.35 10.10 -8.13
N PRO A 58 -11.85 9.24 -9.03
CA PRO A 58 -11.40 7.85 -9.09
C PRO A 58 -9.88 7.77 -9.32
N GLN A 59 -9.22 6.79 -8.69
CA GLN A 59 -7.82 6.50 -8.94
C GLN A 59 -7.62 5.97 -10.37
N ARG A 60 -6.51 6.36 -11.00
CA ARG A 60 -6.14 5.89 -12.35
C ARG A 60 -4.96 4.93 -12.35
N GLN A 61 -4.83 4.14 -13.41
CA GLN A 61 -3.66 3.31 -13.73
C GLN A 61 -3.36 2.20 -12.71
N VAL A 62 -4.37 1.67 -12.04
CA VAL A 62 -4.20 0.61 -11.04
C VAL A 62 -3.91 -0.72 -11.72
N TRP A 63 -2.90 -1.43 -11.22
CA TRP A 63 -2.71 -2.86 -11.39
C TRP A 63 -2.69 -3.55 -10.03
N THR A 64 -3.26 -4.76 -10.00
CA THR A 64 -3.36 -5.59 -8.80
C THR A 64 -2.62 -6.91 -9.05
N PRO A 65 -1.62 -7.27 -8.23
CA PRO A 65 -0.91 -8.53 -8.39
C PRO A 65 -1.78 -9.71 -7.90
N VAL A 66 -1.76 -10.77 -8.69
CA VAL A 66 -2.38 -12.06 -8.43
C VAL A 66 -1.27 -13.11 -8.49
N GLY A 67 -1.04 -13.83 -7.39
CA GLY A 67 0.13 -14.70 -7.26
C GLY A 67 0.01 -15.70 -6.12
N TRP A 68 1.14 -16.25 -5.70
CA TRP A 68 1.21 -17.33 -4.72
C TRP A 68 2.31 -17.10 -3.70
N LYS A 69 2.12 -17.57 -2.46
CA LYS A 69 2.98 -17.25 -1.31
C LYS A 69 4.44 -17.58 -1.57
N GLY A 70 5.29 -16.55 -1.66
CA GLY A 70 6.73 -16.71 -1.89
C GLY A 70 7.13 -17.24 -3.27
N HIS A 71 6.24 -17.24 -4.26
CA HIS A 71 6.57 -17.62 -5.64
C HIS A 71 7.40 -16.51 -6.33
N LEU A 72 8.32 -16.89 -7.23
CA LEU A 72 9.20 -15.93 -7.92
C LEU A 72 8.46 -15.04 -8.91
N PHE A 73 7.34 -15.53 -9.43
CA PHE A 73 6.50 -14.82 -10.41
C PHE A 73 5.08 -14.60 -9.90
N ARG A 74 4.50 -13.48 -10.31
CA ARG A 74 3.11 -13.06 -10.09
C ARG A 74 2.55 -12.46 -11.38
N PHE A 75 1.23 -12.38 -11.50
CA PHE A 75 0.53 -11.81 -12.65
C PHE A 75 -0.03 -10.46 -12.27
N ASP A 76 0.19 -9.42 -13.07
CA ASP A 76 -0.29 -8.08 -12.79
C ASP A 76 -1.53 -7.78 -13.63
N VAL A 77 -2.67 -7.56 -12.96
CA VAL A 77 -3.98 -7.37 -13.61
C VAL A 77 -4.41 -5.91 -13.51
N PHE A 78 -4.48 -5.25 -14.66
CA PHE A 78 -4.88 -3.85 -14.79
C PHE A 78 -6.41 -3.68 -14.75
N TYR A 79 -6.88 -2.46 -14.47
CA TYR A 79 -8.30 -2.07 -14.47
C TYR A 79 -9.09 -2.39 -15.76
N ASN A 80 -8.42 -2.50 -16.91
CA ASN A 80 -9.03 -2.94 -18.17
C ASN A 80 -9.05 -4.46 -18.36
N GLY A 81 -8.64 -5.23 -17.35
CA GLY A 81 -8.49 -6.69 -17.33
C GLY A 81 -7.25 -7.24 -18.03
N THR A 82 -6.36 -6.37 -18.55
CA THR A 82 -5.07 -6.81 -19.09
C THR A 82 -4.27 -7.52 -18.01
N THR A 83 -3.85 -8.75 -18.30
CA THR A 83 -2.96 -9.54 -17.44
C THR A 83 -1.56 -9.55 -18.02
N VAL A 84 -0.60 -9.06 -17.24
CA VAL A 84 0.82 -9.04 -17.58
C VAL A 84 1.53 -10.22 -16.93
N CYS A 85 2.31 -10.95 -17.74
CA CYS A 85 3.23 -12.00 -17.34
C CYS A 85 4.66 -11.51 -17.61
N GLN A 86 5.33 -10.94 -16.61
CA GLN A 86 6.71 -10.45 -16.77
C GLN A 86 7.65 -11.14 -15.77
N PRO A 87 8.20 -12.33 -16.11
CA PRO A 87 9.03 -13.13 -15.20
C PRO A 87 10.46 -12.59 -14.99
N ALA A 88 10.79 -11.45 -15.59
CA ALA A 88 12.01 -10.70 -15.36
C ALA A 88 11.71 -9.21 -15.54
N VAL A 89 11.29 -8.56 -14.46
CA VAL A 89 11.25 -7.09 -14.38
C VAL A 89 12.51 -6.62 -13.66
N ALA A 90 12.86 -5.39 -13.96
CA ALA A 90 13.38 -4.40 -13.03
C ALA A 90 12.90 -3.07 -13.61
N LEU A 91 12.60 -2.06 -12.79
CA LEU A 91 12.44 -0.69 -13.30
C LEU A 91 13.63 -0.34 -14.21
N PRO A 92 13.40 0.18 -15.44
CA PRO A 92 14.50 0.58 -16.31
C PRO A 92 15.34 1.66 -15.59
N PRO A 93 16.67 1.55 -15.65
CA PRO A 93 17.43 1.53 -14.41
C PRO A 93 17.83 2.91 -13.89
N SER A 94 17.91 3.01 -12.56
CA SER A 94 18.83 3.90 -11.82
C SER A 94 20.29 3.47 -12.05
N SER A 95 20.70 3.32 -13.31
CA SER A 95 21.99 2.80 -13.80
C SER A 95 22.42 1.39 -13.36
N ALA A 96 21.75 0.75 -12.40
CA ALA A 96 22.08 -0.60 -11.95
C ALA A 96 21.64 -1.70 -12.93
N PRO A 97 22.53 -2.57 -13.43
CA PRO A 97 22.14 -3.77 -14.17
C PRO A 97 21.36 -4.71 -13.26
N THR A 98 20.24 -5.27 -13.73
CA THR A 98 19.23 -6.03 -12.96
C THR A 98 19.83 -6.81 -11.79
N LEU A 99 19.55 -6.37 -10.56
CA LEU A 99 20.29 -6.81 -9.37
C LEU A 99 19.99 -8.25 -8.94
N LYS A 100 19.02 -8.92 -9.59
CA LYS A 100 18.68 -10.35 -9.41
C LYS A 100 19.25 -11.24 -10.54
N PRO A 101 20.47 -11.80 -10.42
CA PRO A 101 21.07 -12.67 -11.46
C PRO A 101 20.19 -13.84 -11.90
N TYR A 102 19.48 -14.48 -10.96
CA TYR A 102 18.61 -15.62 -11.22
C TYR A 102 17.45 -15.32 -12.18
N LEU A 103 17.06 -14.05 -12.35
CA LEU A 103 16.04 -13.64 -13.32
C LEU A 103 16.58 -13.49 -14.76
N ALA A 104 17.90 -13.47 -14.97
CA ALA A 104 18.49 -13.24 -16.30
C ALA A 104 18.03 -14.26 -17.34
N GLN A 105 17.75 -15.50 -16.93
CA GLN A 105 17.24 -16.59 -17.77
C GLN A 105 15.78 -16.42 -18.25
N TYR A 106 15.03 -15.46 -17.70
CA TYR A 106 13.63 -15.18 -18.07
C TYR A 106 13.44 -13.87 -18.85
N ARG A 107 14.52 -13.12 -19.11
CA ARG A 107 14.47 -11.91 -19.95
C ARG A 107 13.92 -12.23 -21.34
N GLY A 108 12.99 -11.41 -21.83
CA GLY A 108 12.35 -11.59 -23.13
C GLY A 108 11.33 -12.76 -23.20
N LYS A 109 11.05 -13.43 -22.07
CA LYS A 109 9.93 -14.41 -21.95
C LYS A 109 8.65 -13.76 -21.44
N ASP A 110 8.54 -12.45 -21.62
CA ASP A 110 7.37 -11.64 -21.27
C ASP A 110 6.17 -11.97 -22.17
N PHE A 111 4.97 -11.84 -21.62
CA PHE A 111 3.72 -12.07 -22.33
C PHE A 111 2.59 -11.21 -21.74
N GLN A 112 1.64 -10.80 -22.57
CA GLN A 112 0.50 -10.00 -22.15
C GLN A 112 -0.79 -10.55 -22.78
N LEU A 113 -1.82 -10.66 -21.96
CA LEU A 113 -3.18 -11.06 -22.33
C LEU A 113 -4.11 -9.87 -22.10
N THR A 114 -4.55 -9.22 -23.17
CA THR A 114 -5.44 -8.04 -23.08
C THR A 114 -6.85 -8.38 -23.54
N PRO A 115 -7.88 -8.29 -22.68
CA PRO A 115 -9.27 -8.33 -23.11
C PRO A 115 -9.58 -7.13 -23.99
N VAL A 116 -10.03 -7.37 -25.22
CA VAL A 116 -10.42 -6.33 -26.18
C VAL A 116 -11.91 -6.48 -26.45
N MET A 117 -12.69 -5.59 -25.84
CA MET A 117 -14.13 -5.49 -26.05
C MET A 117 -14.44 -4.84 -27.41
N PRO A 118 -15.54 -5.21 -28.08
CA PRO A 118 -15.92 -4.62 -29.36
C PRO A 118 -16.24 -3.13 -29.25
N GLN A 119 -16.07 -2.41 -30.35
CA GLN A 119 -16.47 -1.02 -30.54
C GLN A 119 -17.10 -0.88 -31.93
N GLY A 120 -18.28 -0.25 -32.03
CA GLY A 120 -18.96 -0.04 -33.31
C GLY A 120 -19.27 -1.31 -34.13
N GLY A 121 -19.34 -2.48 -33.47
CA GLY A 121 -19.55 -3.79 -34.11
C GLY A 121 -18.30 -4.55 -34.55
N GLY A 122 -17.09 -4.05 -34.25
CA GLY A 122 -15.82 -4.73 -34.56
C GLY A 122 -14.85 -4.78 -33.37
N ILE A 123 -13.80 -5.59 -33.48
CA ILE A 123 -12.67 -5.57 -32.53
C ILE A 123 -11.76 -4.40 -32.92
N PRO A 124 -11.51 -3.41 -32.05
CA PRO A 124 -10.59 -2.30 -32.38
C PRO A 124 -9.16 -2.83 -32.62
N PRO A 125 -8.41 -2.23 -33.57
CA PRO A 125 -7.01 -2.60 -33.84
C PRO A 125 -6.11 -2.28 -32.63
N LEU A 126 -4.81 -2.57 -32.74
CA LEU A 126 -3.84 -1.95 -31.84
C LEU A 126 -3.67 -0.48 -32.29
N ALA A 127 -3.23 0.41 -31.40
CA ALA A 127 -2.87 1.76 -31.84
C ALA A 127 -1.54 1.71 -32.62
N ASP A 128 -1.33 2.60 -33.58
CA ASP A 128 -0.03 2.75 -34.24
C ASP A 128 0.97 3.55 -33.37
N GLU A 129 0.45 4.54 -32.64
CA GLU A 129 1.24 5.51 -31.86
C GLU A 129 1.17 5.24 -30.34
N PRO A 130 2.23 5.56 -29.57
CA PRO A 130 2.20 5.47 -28.12
C PRO A 130 1.16 6.39 -27.47
N TYR A 131 0.50 5.92 -26.41
CA TYR A 131 -0.46 6.70 -25.63
C TYR A 131 -0.45 6.28 -24.16
N TYR A 132 -0.87 7.16 -23.24
CA TYR A 132 -1.00 6.78 -21.84
C TYR A 132 -2.23 5.90 -21.62
N GLN A 133 -2.08 4.77 -20.91
CA GLN A 133 -3.09 3.73 -20.73
C GLN A 133 -4.45 4.31 -20.30
N TYR A 134 -4.45 5.27 -19.37
CA TYR A 134 -5.66 5.93 -18.87
C TYR A 134 -6.48 6.68 -19.94
N LYS A 135 -5.91 6.95 -21.12
CA LYS A 135 -6.64 7.52 -22.28
C LYS A 135 -7.37 6.45 -23.10
N GLY A 136 -6.95 5.18 -23.00
CA GLY A 136 -7.57 4.03 -23.69
C GLY A 136 -8.65 3.31 -22.88
N ASP A 137 -8.50 3.26 -21.54
CA ASP A 137 -9.48 2.66 -20.62
C ASP A 137 -10.24 3.70 -19.77
N TYR A 138 -10.14 4.98 -20.13
CA TYR A 138 -10.65 6.14 -19.37
C TYR A 138 -10.06 6.31 -17.96
N GLY A 139 -9.08 5.46 -17.59
CA GLY A 139 -8.39 5.46 -16.31
C GLY A 139 -9.18 4.84 -15.17
N VAL A 140 -10.41 4.37 -15.38
CA VAL A 140 -11.29 3.89 -14.29
C VAL A 140 -11.88 2.53 -14.65
N GLY A 141 -11.42 1.50 -13.95
CA GLY A 141 -11.99 0.15 -14.04
C GLY A 141 -13.18 -0.02 -13.11
N ILE A 142 -13.80 -1.19 -13.18
CA ILE A 142 -14.68 -1.71 -12.13
C ILE A 142 -14.08 -3.06 -11.73
N GLN A 143 -13.42 -3.09 -10.57
CA GLN A 143 -12.81 -4.31 -10.04
C GLN A 143 -13.31 -4.63 -8.63
N GLY A 144 -12.94 -5.81 -8.15
CA GLY A 144 -13.13 -6.21 -6.76
C GLY A 144 -12.68 -7.65 -6.53
N TRP A 145 -13.02 -8.19 -5.37
CA TRP A 145 -12.69 -9.57 -5.01
C TRP A 145 -13.95 -10.41 -4.84
N ARG A 146 -13.85 -11.73 -5.02
CA ARG A 146 -14.87 -12.66 -4.50
C ARG A 146 -14.77 -12.72 -2.98
N GLU A 147 -15.85 -12.34 -2.31
CA GLU A 147 -15.93 -12.32 -0.83
C GLU A 147 -16.37 -13.66 -0.25
N ASP A 148 -16.86 -14.58 -1.09
CA ASP A 148 -17.30 -15.93 -0.73
C ASP A 148 -16.19 -17.00 -0.82
N THR A 149 -14.94 -16.58 -1.09
CA THR A 149 -13.75 -17.44 -1.20
C THR A 149 -12.60 -16.90 -0.34
N GLU A 150 -11.85 -17.79 0.30
CA GLU A 150 -10.59 -17.44 0.96
C GLU A 150 -9.47 -17.20 -0.06
N THR A 151 -9.49 -17.86 -1.22
CA THR A 151 -8.59 -17.53 -2.33
C THR A 151 -8.78 -16.06 -2.77
N PRO A 152 -7.69 -15.33 -3.03
CA PRO A 152 -7.74 -14.02 -3.66
C PRO A 152 -8.13 -14.16 -5.15
N VAL A 153 -9.43 -14.31 -5.41
CA VAL A 153 -10.01 -14.25 -6.76
C VAL A 153 -10.41 -12.81 -7.07
N LEU A 154 -9.56 -12.13 -7.84
CA LEU A 154 -9.81 -10.79 -8.38
C LEU A 154 -10.88 -10.88 -9.47
N TRP A 155 -11.71 -9.87 -9.64
CA TRP A 155 -12.58 -9.75 -10.80
C TRP A 155 -12.53 -8.37 -11.46
N THR A 156 -12.76 -8.34 -12.77
CA THR A 156 -12.88 -7.13 -13.61
C THR A 156 -14.19 -7.19 -14.38
N GLU A 157 -14.97 -6.11 -14.39
CA GLU A 157 -16.29 -6.04 -15.00
C GLU A 157 -16.36 -5.07 -16.21
N TRP A 158 -16.97 -5.52 -17.31
CA TRP A 158 -17.33 -4.68 -18.45
C TRP A 158 -18.84 -4.65 -18.64
N ARG A 159 -19.45 -3.49 -18.39
CA ARG A 159 -20.86 -3.22 -18.71
C ARG A 159 -20.97 -2.83 -20.17
N ARG A 160 -21.75 -3.57 -20.95
CA ARG A 160 -21.84 -3.45 -22.40
C ARG A 160 -23.16 -2.81 -22.81
N GLN A 161 -23.08 -1.86 -23.75
CA GLN A 161 -24.26 -1.24 -24.35
C GLN A 161 -24.99 -2.22 -25.27
N GLU A 162 -24.30 -3.30 -25.66
CA GLU A 162 -24.82 -4.51 -26.28
C GLU A 162 -25.62 -5.40 -25.29
N GLY A 163 -26.34 -4.80 -24.34
CA GLY A 163 -27.29 -5.49 -23.46
C GLY A 163 -26.73 -6.61 -22.58
N LEU A 164 -25.51 -6.49 -22.04
CA LEU A 164 -24.94 -7.50 -21.11
C LEU A 164 -23.84 -6.98 -20.19
N VAL A 165 -23.49 -7.78 -19.19
CA VAL A 165 -22.33 -7.59 -18.32
C VAL A 165 -21.42 -8.81 -18.47
N LEU A 166 -20.18 -8.59 -18.90
CA LEU A 166 -19.13 -9.60 -18.89
C LEU A 166 -18.22 -9.34 -17.68
N ARG A 167 -17.83 -10.40 -16.96
CA ARG A 167 -16.85 -10.30 -15.87
C ARG A 167 -15.74 -11.35 -16.04
N GLN A 168 -14.50 -10.92 -15.91
CA GLN A 168 -13.32 -11.77 -15.79
C GLN A 168 -13.09 -12.04 -14.32
N TYR A 169 -12.96 -13.31 -13.92
CA TYR A 169 -12.46 -13.72 -12.60
C TYR A 169 -11.07 -14.30 -12.76
N SER A 170 -10.10 -13.85 -11.97
CA SER A 170 -8.68 -14.23 -12.07
C SER A 170 -8.11 -14.64 -10.71
N PHE A 171 -7.47 -15.81 -10.64
CA PHE A 171 -6.64 -16.21 -9.49
C PHE A 171 -5.38 -16.95 -9.97
N ALA A 172 -4.36 -17.00 -9.11
CA ALA A 172 -3.14 -17.76 -9.38
C ALA A 172 -3.18 -19.12 -8.68
N HIS A 173 -2.63 -20.13 -9.34
CA HIS A 173 -2.59 -21.52 -8.89
C HIS A 173 -1.18 -22.07 -9.09
N VAL A 174 -0.68 -22.78 -8.08
CA VAL A 174 0.48 -23.67 -8.18
C VAL A 174 -0.05 -25.11 -8.14
N PRO A 175 0.33 -26.00 -9.08
CA PRO A 175 -0.19 -27.36 -9.16
C PRO A 175 -0.18 -28.12 -7.83
N GLY A 176 -1.33 -28.65 -7.42
CA GLY A 176 -1.52 -29.36 -6.15
C GLY A 176 -1.84 -28.46 -4.96
N GLY A 177 -1.87 -27.13 -5.11
CA GLY A 177 -2.22 -26.19 -4.03
C GLY A 177 -1.25 -26.22 -2.84
N GLN A 178 0.06 -26.33 -3.10
CA GLN A 178 1.08 -26.53 -2.07
C GLN A 178 1.98 -25.29 -1.83
N PRO A 179 2.69 -25.23 -0.69
CA PRO A 179 3.79 -24.28 -0.49
C PRO A 179 4.85 -24.37 -1.60
N VAL A 180 5.56 -23.27 -1.85
CA VAL A 180 6.56 -23.20 -2.93
C VAL A 180 7.88 -23.85 -2.51
N ASP A 181 8.13 -25.03 -3.03
CA ASP A 181 9.44 -25.69 -2.93
C ASP A 181 10.44 -25.08 -3.92
N GLU A 182 10.13 -25.10 -5.22
CA GLU A 182 10.92 -24.52 -6.32
C GLU A 182 10.40 -23.11 -6.68
N PRO A 183 11.12 -22.00 -6.38
CA PRO A 183 10.57 -20.64 -6.55
C PRO A 183 10.17 -20.26 -7.98
N GLY A 184 10.92 -20.73 -8.97
CA GLY A 184 10.67 -20.48 -10.40
C GLY A 184 9.86 -21.60 -11.08
N GLY A 185 9.11 -22.39 -10.31
CA GLY A 185 8.31 -23.51 -10.79
C GLY A 185 7.08 -23.11 -11.63
N PRO A 186 6.20 -24.07 -11.94
CA PRO A 186 4.97 -23.80 -12.68
C PRO A 186 3.97 -23.02 -11.83
N ILE A 187 3.55 -21.85 -12.34
CA ILE A 187 2.39 -21.10 -11.85
C ILE A 187 1.47 -20.74 -13.02
N HIS A 188 0.17 -20.79 -12.77
CA HIS A 188 -0.90 -20.55 -13.75
C HIS A 188 -1.83 -19.45 -13.26
N ALA A 189 -2.19 -18.52 -14.13
CA ALA A 189 -3.37 -17.68 -13.93
C ALA A 189 -4.57 -18.42 -14.52
N TRP A 190 -5.53 -18.77 -13.66
CA TRP A 190 -6.84 -19.26 -14.06
C TRP A 190 -7.78 -18.08 -14.21
N GLN A 191 -8.36 -17.93 -15.39
CA GLN A 191 -9.30 -16.87 -15.70
C GLN A 191 -10.62 -17.43 -16.20
N ARG A 192 -11.74 -16.85 -15.77
CA ARG A 192 -13.10 -17.20 -16.23
C ARG A 192 -13.79 -15.94 -16.70
N TYR A 193 -14.13 -15.86 -17.98
CA TYR A 193 -14.91 -14.78 -18.58
C TYR A 193 -16.38 -15.20 -18.61
N ALA A 194 -17.18 -14.72 -17.66
CA ALA A 194 -18.58 -15.08 -17.48
C ALA A 194 -19.53 -13.95 -17.88
N VAL A 195 -20.66 -14.31 -18.47
CA VAL A 195 -21.81 -13.43 -18.67
C VAL A 195 -22.60 -13.39 -17.35
N GLU A 196 -22.45 -12.30 -16.60
CA GLU A 196 -23.04 -12.11 -15.26
C GLU A 196 -24.48 -11.60 -15.30
N TRP A 197 -24.84 -10.91 -16.36
CA TRP A 197 -26.17 -10.36 -16.57
C TRP A 197 -26.41 -10.13 -18.06
N VAL A 198 -27.66 -10.22 -18.49
CA VAL A 198 -28.11 -9.88 -19.84
C VAL A 198 -29.43 -9.11 -19.79
N ASP A 199 -29.59 -8.18 -20.72
CA ASP A 199 -30.86 -7.48 -20.92
C ASP A 199 -31.90 -8.48 -21.47
N GLU A 200 -33.07 -8.56 -20.84
CA GLU A 200 -34.15 -9.46 -21.27
C GLU A 200 -34.74 -9.08 -22.63
N HIS A 201 -34.57 -7.83 -23.05
CA HIS A 201 -35.15 -7.25 -24.26
C HIS A 201 -34.11 -6.97 -25.37
N ASP A 202 -32.92 -6.46 -25.02
CA ASP A 202 -31.95 -5.91 -25.98
C ASP A 202 -30.54 -6.56 -25.91
N ARG A 203 -30.48 -7.84 -25.55
CA ARG A 203 -29.24 -8.65 -25.68
C ARG A 203 -29.08 -9.21 -27.11
N PRO A 204 -27.83 -9.35 -27.62
CA PRO A 204 -27.57 -10.13 -28.83
C PRO A 204 -27.78 -11.63 -28.58
N ASP A 205 -27.86 -12.44 -29.63
CA ASP A 205 -27.79 -13.91 -29.48
C ASP A 205 -26.39 -14.36 -29.02
N THR A 206 -25.34 -13.69 -29.53
CA THR A 206 -23.93 -13.99 -29.24
C THR A 206 -23.14 -12.70 -29.02
N PHE A 207 -22.31 -12.68 -27.98
CA PHE A 207 -21.34 -11.60 -27.75
C PHE A 207 -19.96 -11.99 -28.28
N THR A 208 -19.32 -11.09 -29.03
CA THR A 208 -17.99 -11.33 -29.61
C THR A 208 -16.97 -10.34 -29.07
N PHE A 209 -15.89 -10.85 -28.49
CA PHE A 209 -14.73 -10.09 -28.00
C PHE A 209 -13.44 -10.77 -28.43
N ALA A 210 -12.28 -10.18 -28.14
CA ALA A 210 -11.00 -10.82 -28.37
C ALA A 210 -10.14 -10.85 -27.11
N LEU A 211 -9.28 -11.86 -27.02
CA LEU A 211 -8.13 -11.86 -26.13
C LEU A 211 -6.90 -11.59 -26.98
N ARG A 212 -6.33 -10.39 -26.88
CA ARG A 212 -5.13 -9.98 -27.60
C ARG A 212 -3.90 -10.53 -26.90
N LEU A 213 -3.09 -11.25 -27.66
CA LEU A 213 -1.90 -11.99 -27.28
C LEU A 213 -0.68 -11.27 -27.85
N SER A 214 0.21 -10.84 -26.97
CA SER A 214 1.37 -10.02 -27.35
C SER A 214 2.52 -10.21 -26.36
N ARG A 215 3.65 -9.58 -26.65
CA ARG A 215 4.62 -9.18 -25.63
C ARG A 215 4.05 -8.12 -24.70
N VAL A 216 4.76 -7.85 -23.60
CA VAL A 216 4.40 -6.75 -22.70
C VAL A 216 4.70 -5.41 -23.37
N TYR A 217 3.63 -4.67 -23.66
CA TYR A 217 3.69 -3.35 -24.28
C TYR A 217 3.17 -2.22 -23.39
N LEU A 218 2.67 -2.57 -22.19
CA LEU A 218 2.50 -1.62 -21.09
C LEU A 218 3.87 -1.35 -20.47
N GLN A 219 4.29 -0.09 -20.45
CA GLN A 219 5.62 0.33 -20.00
C GLN A 219 5.53 1.52 -19.05
N HIS A 220 6.44 1.56 -18.07
CA HIS A 220 6.63 2.74 -17.22
C HIS A 220 7.26 3.86 -18.05
N PHE A 221 6.53 4.95 -18.22
CA PHE A 221 7.07 6.18 -18.79
C PHE A 221 7.55 7.08 -17.66
N VAL A 222 8.87 7.31 -17.62
CA VAL A 222 9.55 8.21 -16.69
C VAL A 222 10.05 9.41 -17.48
N GLY A 223 9.60 10.60 -17.13
CA GLY A 223 10.07 11.84 -17.73
C GLY A 223 9.22 13.02 -17.28
N PRO A 224 9.76 14.26 -17.30
CA PRO A 224 8.96 15.44 -17.04
C PRO A 224 7.96 15.57 -18.20
N PRO A 225 6.66 15.30 -18.00
CA PRO A 225 5.72 15.48 -19.08
C PRO A 225 5.53 16.97 -19.26
N GLU A 226 5.31 17.42 -20.49
CA GLU A 226 4.92 18.81 -20.80
C GLU A 226 3.53 19.16 -20.23
N GLN A 227 2.89 18.24 -19.49
CA GLN A 227 1.59 18.34 -18.81
C GLN A 227 1.62 17.53 -17.49
N GLN A 228 1.42 18.20 -16.36
CA GLN A 228 1.49 17.65 -15.01
C GLN A 228 0.28 16.76 -14.71
N GLU A 229 0.43 15.42 -14.65
CA GLU A 229 -0.62 14.49 -14.18
C GLU A 229 -0.10 13.33 -13.32
N ALA A 230 1.13 12.85 -13.53
CA ALA A 230 1.85 11.92 -12.65
C ALA A 230 3.36 11.88 -12.99
N PHE A 231 4.23 11.58 -12.02
CA PHE A 231 5.68 11.40 -12.26
C PHE A 231 5.99 10.11 -13.05
N LEU A 232 5.26 9.04 -12.73
CA LEU A 232 5.37 7.73 -13.36
C LEU A 232 4.01 7.39 -13.98
N THR A 233 3.95 7.27 -15.31
CA THR A 233 2.71 7.03 -16.05
C THR A 233 2.81 5.75 -16.85
N MET A 234 1.72 4.97 -16.92
CA MET A 234 1.67 3.77 -17.74
C MET A 234 1.41 4.16 -19.20
N GLN A 235 2.38 3.86 -20.06
CA GLN A 235 2.31 4.07 -21.50
C GLN A 235 2.07 2.74 -22.21
N VAL A 236 1.12 2.75 -23.14
CA VAL A 236 1.00 1.75 -24.20
C VAL A 236 2.02 2.10 -25.27
N THR A 237 2.96 1.19 -25.53
CA THR A 237 4.01 1.33 -26.55
C THR A 237 3.81 0.27 -27.64
N PRO A 238 2.99 0.52 -28.69
CA PRO A 238 2.59 -0.52 -29.64
C PRO A 238 3.74 -1.26 -30.33
N SER A 239 4.85 -0.56 -30.59
CA SER A 239 6.06 -1.14 -31.19
C SER A 239 6.74 -2.22 -30.34
N ALA A 240 6.42 -2.32 -29.04
CA ALA A 240 6.88 -3.37 -28.15
C ALA A 240 6.01 -4.63 -28.17
N ALA A 241 4.77 -4.56 -28.70
CA ALA A 241 3.79 -5.65 -28.66
C ALA A 241 4.13 -6.91 -29.50
N PRO A 242 4.79 -6.84 -30.67
CA PRO A 242 5.03 -8.02 -31.50
C PRO A 242 5.82 -9.13 -30.79
N LEU A 243 5.28 -10.35 -30.82
CA LEU A 243 5.98 -11.57 -30.43
C LEU A 243 7.10 -11.89 -31.43
N ALA A 244 8.21 -12.43 -30.92
CA ALA A 244 9.35 -12.80 -31.75
C ALA A 244 9.06 -14.03 -32.65
N GLY A 245 8.11 -14.87 -32.25
CA GLY A 245 7.71 -16.10 -32.93
C GLY A 245 6.19 -16.18 -33.09
N SER A 246 5.74 -17.00 -34.04
CA SER A 246 4.31 -17.12 -34.37
C SER A 246 3.51 -17.93 -33.34
N LEU A 247 2.26 -17.54 -33.10
CA LEU A 247 1.30 -18.35 -32.36
C LEU A 247 0.42 -19.17 -33.32
N ARG A 248 0.03 -20.38 -32.90
CA ARG A 248 -0.89 -21.24 -33.65
C ARG A 248 -1.86 -22.00 -32.74
N THR A 249 -2.99 -22.42 -33.30
CA THR A 249 -3.86 -23.44 -32.69
C THR A 249 -3.84 -24.71 -33.54
N ASP A 250 -4.30 -25.83 -32.98
CA ASP A 250 -4.67 -26.99 -33.80
C ASP A 250 -5.89 -26.64 -34.68
N ARG A 251 -6.12 -27.38 -35.77
CA ARG A 251 -7.23 -27.09 -36.71
C ARG A 251 -8.58 -27.35 -36.02
N ILE A 252 -9.34 -26.28 -35.79
CA ILE A 252 -10.66 -26.33 -35.15
C ILE A 252 -11.73 -26.69 -36.20
N TRP A 253 -12.51 -27.73 -35.93
CA TRP A 253 -13.70 -28.11 -36.69
C TRP A 253 -14.80 -28.54 -35.72
N ASN A 254 -15.81 -27.69 -35.52
CA ASN A 254 -16.88 -27.88 -34.55
C ASN A 254 -18.28 -27.59 -35.15
N PRO A 255 -18.72 -28.34 -36.17
CA PRO A 255 -20.03 -28.12 -36.81
C PRO A 255 -21.20 -28.40 -35.85
N ASP A 256 -20.97 -29.22 -34.82
CA ASP A 256 -21.96 -29.61 -33.82
C ASP A 256 -22.10 -28.59 -32.67
N GLY A 257 -21.27 -27.53 -32.62
CA GLY A 257 -21.31 -26.50 -31.58
C GLY A 257 -21.05 -27.03 -30.16
N ARG A 258 -20.28 -28.10 -29.99
CA ARG A 258 -19.97 -28.67 -28.66
C ARG A 258 -18.93 -27.81 -27.92
N PRO A 259 -18.82 -27.92 -26.57
CA PRO A 259 -17.71 -27.32 -25.84
C PRO A 259 -16.35 -27.76 -26.41
N LEU A 260 -15.37 -26.84 -26.43
CA LEU A 260 -14.03 -27.09 -26.98
C LEU A 260 -12.95 -26.83 -25.93
N THR A 261 -11.83 -27.53 -26.07
CA THR A 261 -10.56 -27.17 -25.42
C THR A 261 -9.53 -26.89 -26.50
N VAL A 262 -9.14 -25.62 -26.63
CA VAL A 262 -8.19 -25.13 -27.63
C VAL A 262 -6.88 -24.78 -26.95
N ARG A 263 -5.78 -25.26 -27.51
CA ARG A 263 -4.41 -24.91 -27.09
C ARG A 263 -3.86 -23.87 -28.04
N VAL A 264 -3.30 -22.80 -27.50
CA VAL A 264 -2.44 -21.87 -28.24
C VAL A 264 -1.01 -22.30 -28.01
N PHE A 265 -0.32 -22.65 -29.08
CA PHE A 265 1.09 -23.03 -29.08
C PHE A 265 1.97 -21.87 -29.54
N ASP A 266 3.19 -21.82 -29.02
CA ASP A 266 4.27 -21.04 -29.60
C ASP A 266 4.90 -21.74 -30.83
N GLU A 267 5.92 -21.10 -31.41
CA GLU A 267 6.67 -21.64 -32.55
C GLU A 267 7.43 -22.95 -32.23
N ALA A 268 7.82 -23.16 -30.97
CA ALA A 268 8.48 -24.37 -30.51
C ALA A 268 7.49 -25.54 -30.26
N GLY A 269 6.18 -25.26 -30.28
CA GLY A 269 5.13 -26.23 -29.98
C GLY A 269 4.88 -26.44 -28.49
N ALA A 270 5.42 -25.59 -27.62
CA ALA A 270 5.03 -25.51 -26.22
C ALA A 270 3.70 -24.76 -26.09
N VAL A 271 2.94 -25.05 -25.03
CA VAL A 271 1.64 -24.44 -24.77
C VAL A 271 1.85 -23.07 -24.12
N ARG A 272 1.35 -22.03 -24.79
CA ARG A 272 1.33 -20.66 -24.26
C ARG A 272 0.08 -20.38 -23.42
N MET A 273 -1.06 -20.95 -23.81
CA MET A 273 -2.37 -20.77 -23.15
C MET A 273 -3.32 -21.92 -23.54
N ILE A 274 -4.24 -22.28 -22.66
CA ILE A 274 -5.37 -23.19 -22.96
C ILE A 274 -6.69 -22.46 -22.72
N VAL A 275 -7.67 -22.67 -23.60
CA VAL A 275 -9.00 -22.04 -23.55
C VAL A 275 -10.10 -23.09 -23.68
N GLY A 276 -11.03 -23.09 -22.73
CA GLY A 276 -12.23 -23.90 -22.68
C GLY A 276 -13.45 -23.07 -23.07
N THR A 277 -14.14 -23.44 -24.15
CA THR A 277 -15.33 -22.72 -24.63
C THR A 277 -16.62 -23.48 -24.31
N PRO A 278 -17.73 -22.79 -24.04
CA PRO A 278 -19.03 -23.43 -23.81
C PRO A 278 -19.62 -23.97 -25.11
N ALA A 279 -20.76 -24.65 -25.02
CA ALA A 279 -21.53 -25.04 -26.21
C ALA A 279 -22.02 -23.79 -26.97
N GLY A 280 -22.11 -23.86 -28.29
CA GLY A 280 -22.51 -22.76 -29.17
C GLY A 280 -21.44 -21.68 -29.38
N ALA A 281 -20.32 -21.72 -28.66
CA ALA A 281 -19.25 -20.74 -28.82
C ALA A 281 -18.35 -21.03 -30.05
N THR A 282 -17.77 -19.96 -30.60
CA THR A 282 -16.73 -20.03 -31.64
C THR A 282 -15.44 -19.35 -31.18
N ILE A 283 -14.33 -19.82 -31.72
CA ILE A 283 -12.98 -19.41 -31.33
C ILE A 283 -12.07 -19.45 -32.56
N ALA A 284 -11.36 -18.34 -32.81
CA ALA A 284 -10.43 -18.22 -33.92
C ALA A 284 -9.21 -17.38 -33.52
N LEU A 285 -8.02 -17.95 -33.68
CA LEU A 285 -6.77 -17.19 -33.57
C LEU A 285 -6.50 -16.51 -34.92
N VAL A 286 -6.41 -15.18 -34.93
CA VAL A 286 -6.02 -14.40 -36.11
C VAL A 286 -4.86 -13.47 -35.75
N GLU A 287 -4.01 -13.16 -36.72
CA GLU A 287 -3.04 -12.08 -36.57
C GLU A 287 -3.79 -10.73 -36.60
N ALA A 288 -3.36 -9.77 -35.77
CA ALA A 288 -3.97 -8.46 -35.67
C ALA A 288 -3.69 -7.66 -36.95
N GLU A 289 -4.74 -7.07 -37.53
CA GLU A 289 -4.65 -6.33 -38.79
C GLU A 289 -3.68 -5.14 -38.65
N GLY A 290 -2.66 -5.09 -39.51
CA GLY A 290 -1.61 -4.07 -39.47
C GLY A 290 -0.43 -4.36 -38.51
N HIS A 291 -0.56 -5.32 -37.58
CA HIS A 291 0.42 -5.55 -36.51
C HIS A 291 0.93 -7.01 -36.51
N PRO A 292 1.89 -7.36 -37.39
CA PRO A 292 2.44 -8.71 -37.44
C PRO A 292 3.09 -9.11 -36.11
N GLY A 293 2.93 -10.37 -35.72
CA GLY A 293 3.38 -10.90 -34.42
C GLY A 293 2.48 -10.53 -33.22
N VAL A 294 1.39 -9.79 -33.43
CA VAL A 294 0.32 -9.60 -32.43
C VAL A 294 -0.88 -10.43 -32.86
N TYR A 295 -1.53 -11.16 -31.95
CA TYR A 295 -2.65 -12.04 -32.30
C TYR A 295 -3.90 -11.72 -31.51
N ASP A 296 -5.06 -11.70 -32.16
CA ASP A 296 -6.36 -11.66 -31.51
C ASP A 296 -6.95 -13.07 -31.49
N LEU A 297 -7.11 -13.66 -30.30
CA LEU A 297 -7.95 -14.82 -30.11
C LEU A 297 -9.40 -14.36 -29.99
N ARG A 298 -10.11 -14.34 -31.13
CA ARG A 298 -11.51 -13.92 -31.21
C ARG A 298 -12.40 -15.00 -30.63
N LEU A 299 -13.24 -14.62 -29.68
CA LEU A 299 -14.20 -15.46 -28.97
C LEU A 299 -15.60 -14.94 -29.22
N SER A 300 -16.50 -15.80 -29.68
CA SER A 300 -17.94 -15.50 -29.73
C SER A 300 -18.68 -16.50 -28.85
N VAL A 301 -19.46 -16.01 -27.90
CA VAL A 301 -20.15 -16.82 -26.88
C VAL A 301 -21.65 -16.52 -26.89
N PRO A 302 -22.52 -17.50 -26.58
CA PRO A 302 -23.94 -17.21 -26.31
C PRO A 302 -24.08 -16.12 -25.24
N ALA A 303 -24.86 -15.08 -25.51
CA ALA A 303 -25.16 -14.05 -24.52
C ALA A 303 -26.31 -14.53 -23.62
N THR A 304 -25.99 -15.47 -22.73
CA THR A 304 -26.92 -16.03 -21.75
C THR A 304 -26.21 -16.06 -20.39
N GLU A 305 -26.87 -15.59 -19.36
CA GLU A 305 -26.35 -15.54 -17.99
C GLU A 305 -25.77 -16.90 -17.55
N GLY A 306 -24.61 -16.88 -16.89
CA GLY A 306 -23.85 -18.06 -16.49
C GLY A 306 -23.00 -18.71 -17.61
N THR A 307 -23.15 -18.30 -18.87
CA THR A 307 -22.25 -18.72 -19.96
C THR A 307 -20.86 -18.18 -19.71
N HIS A 308 -19.83 -19.03 -19.78
CA HIS A 308 -18.46 -18.64 -19.51
C HIS A 308 -17.43 -19.32 -20.40
N VAL A 309 -16.27 -18.66 -20.54
CA VAL A 309 -15.04 -19.20 -21.15
C VAL A 309 -13.97 -19.27 -20.07
N ASP A 310 -13.37 -20.45 -19.90
CA ASP A 310 -12.24 -20.66 -18.98
C ASP A 310 -10.92 -20.57 -19.74
N VAL A 311 -9.92 -19.94 -19.14
CA VAL A 311 -8.58 -19.73 -19.69
C VAL A 311 -7.56 -20.10 -18.64
N MET A 312 -6.59 -20.93 -19.01
CA MET A 312 -5.40 -21.20 -18.20
C MET A 312 -4.20 -20.59 -18.90
N LEU A 313 -3.58 -19.61 -18.22
CA LEU A 313 -2.40 -18.90 -18.69
C LEU A 313 -1.19 -19.24 -17.80
N PRO A 314 -0.33 -20.19 -18.19
CA PRO A 314 0.98 -20.38 -17.57
C PRO A 314 1.79 -19.08 -17.59
N MET A 315 2.62 -18.81 -16.57
CA MET A 315 3.60 -17.71 -16.62
C MET A 315 4.63 -17.92 -17.75
N LEU A 316 5.27 -19.09 -17.77
CA LEU A 316 6.20 -19.52 -18.83
C LEU A 316 5.54 -20.59 -19.72
N VAL A 317 5.93 -20.67 -20.99
CA VAL A 317 5.42 -21.72 -21.90
C VAL A 317 5.77 -23.11 -21.36
N GLN A 318 4.83 -24.06 -21.48
CA GLN A 318 4.96 -25.39 -20.87
C GLN A 318 4.90 -26.52 -21.90
N PRO A 319 5.56 -27.66 -21.67
CA PRO A 319 5.31 -28.88 -22.42
C PRO A 319 3.83 -29.23 -22.41
N ARG A 320 3.33 -29.76 -23.53
CA ARG A 320 1.90 -30.05 -23.69
C ARG A 320 1.35 -30.98 -22.60
N ALA A 321 2.12 -32.00 -22.18
CA ALA A 321 1.66 -32.95 -21.17
C ALA A 321 1.40 -32.26 -19.82
N ASP A 322 2.27 -31.35 -19.41
CA ASP A 322 2.19 -30.64 -18.12
C ASP A 322 1.02 -29.64 -18.13
N ALA A 323 0.87 -28.91 -19.24
CA ALA A 323 -0.26 -28.01 -19.45
C ALA A 323 -1.61 -28.77 -19.56
N ASP A 324 -1.62 -29.95 -20.19
CA ASP A 324 -2.81 -30.82 -20.27
C ASP A 324 -3.18 -31.40 -18.90
N ALA A 325 -2.19 -31.72 -18.05
CA ALA A 325 -2.40 -32.18 -16.68
C ALA A 325 -2.96 -31.08 -15.77
N ALA A 326 -2.40 -29.86 -15.84
CA ALA A 326 -2.95 -28.71 -15.12
C ALA A 326 -4.39 -28.38 -15.60
N TRP A 327 -4.63 -28.38 -16.92
CA TRP A 327 -5.95 -28.12 -17.47
C TRP A 327 -7.00 -29.16 -17.06
N ALA A 328 -6.63 -30.43 -16.89
CA ALA A 328 -7.54 -31.50 -16.51
C ALA A 328 -8.19 -31.31 -15.12
N LEU A 329 -7.61 -30.47 -14.27
CA LEU A 329 -8.19 -30.06 -12.99
C LEU A 329 -9.40 -29.13 -13.16
N GLY A 330 -9.41 -28.32 -14.22
CA GLY A 330 -10.43 -27.30 -14.48
C GLY A 330 -10.37 -26.11 -13.52
N TRP A 331 -11.08 -25.02 -13.85
CA TRP A 331 -11.09 -23.79 -13.06
C TRP A 331 -11.62 -24.02 -11.64
N ASP A 332 -12.72 -24.79 -11.50
CA ASP A 332 -13.33 -25.05 -10.19
C ASP A 332 -12.48 -26.00 -9.31
N GLY A 333 -11.75 -26.94 -9.93
CA GLY A 333 -10.80 -27.80 -9.22
C GLY A 333 -9.55 -27.04 -8.77
N ALA A 334 -9.02 -26.15 -9.63
CA ALA A 334 -7.91 -25.29 -9.28
C ALA A 334 -8.28 -24.33 -8.15
N LEU A 335 -9.49 -23.77 -8.19
CA LEU A 335 -10.00 -22.95 -7.09
C LEU A 335 -10.14 -23.77 -5.79
N ALA A 336 -10.60 -25.02 -5.85
CA ALA A 336 -10.70 -25.87 -4.67
C ALA A 336 -9.33 -26.19 -4.02
N GLU A 337 -8.27 -26.40 -4.83
CA GLU A 337 -6.90 -26.52 -4.33
C GLU A 337 -6.41 -25.20 -3.71
N CYS A 338 -6.74 -24.05 -4.31
CA CYS A 338 -6.44 -22.74 -3.74
C CYS A 338 -7.18 -22.49 -2.42
N GLU A 339 -8.47 -22.80 -2.31
CA GLU A 339 -9.25 -22.64 -1.06
C GLU A 339 -8.60 -23.41 0.08
N ALA A 340 -8.21 -24.68 -0.16
CA ALA A 340 -7.56 -25.51 0.84
C ALA A 340 -6.21 -24.92 1.34
N PHE A 341 -5.49 -24.21 0.46
CA PHE A 341 -4.22 -23.56 0.78
C PHE A 341 -4.36 -22.19 1.47
N TRP A 342 -5.35 -21.38 1.07
CA TRP A 342 -5.54 -20.02 1.60
C TRP A 342 -6.40 -19.96 2.87
N SER A 343 -7.25 -20.96 3.13
CA SER A 343 -8.12 -21.00 4.32
C SER A 343 -7.39 -21.07 5.67
N PRO A 344 -6.27 -21.80 5.85
CA PRO A 344 -5.59 -21.88 7.15
C PRO A 344 -5.05 -20.53 7.61
N GLN A 345 -5.33 -20.18 8.87
CA GLN A 345 -4.79 -19.01 9.56
C GLN A 345 -3.95 -19.47 10.76
N PRO A 346 -2.84 -18.79 11.11
CA PRO A 346 -2.08 -19.11 12.31
C PRO A 346 -2.92 -18.80 13.57
N SER A 347 -2.64 -19.48 14.69
CA SER A 347 -3.35 -19.25 15.96
C SER A 347 -3.17 -17.83 16.52
N SER A 348 -2.07 -17.17 16.16
CA SER A 348 -1.77 -15.76 16.48
C SER A 348 -2.55 -14.77 15.63
N ALA A 349 -3.13 -15.17 14.48
CA ALA A 349 -3.80 -14.24 13.57
C ALA A 349 -4.89 -13.43 14.26
N SER A 350 -4.79 -12.12 14.15
CA SER A 350 -5.83 -11.20 14.58
C SER A 350 -6.99 -11.15 13.58
N ALA A 351 -8.17 -10.74 14.06
CA ALA A 351 -9.34 -10.46 13.24
C ALA A 351 -9.90 -9.08 13.57
N ILE A 352 -10.17 -8.29 12.54
CA ILE A 352 -10.81 -6.97 12.62
C ILE A 352 -12.13 -7.05 11.86
N SER A 353 -13.22 -6.61 12.48
CA SER A 353 -14.48 -6.30 11.79
C SER A 353 -15.14 -5.11 12.45
N THR A 354 -15.48 -4.11 11.65
CA THR A 354 -15.90 -2.76 12.06
C THR A 354 -17.34 -2.43 11.66
N GLY A 355 -17.93 -3.25 10.80
CA GLY A 355 -19.21 -2.98 10.14
C GLY A 355 -19.09 -2.10 8.89
N GLU A 356 -17.91 -1.54 8.60
CA GLU A 356 -17.62 -0.88 7.33
C GLU A 356 -16.92 -1.86 6.37
N ARG A 357 -17.66 -2.31 5.34
CA ARG A 357 -17.15 -3.27 4.34
C ARG A 357 -15.78 -2.88 3.76
N GLN A 358 -15.54 -1.58 3.56
CA GLN A 358 -14.25 -1.09 3.03
C GLN A 358 -13.08 -1.42 3.95
N VAL A 359 -13.25 -1.21 5.26
CA VAL A 359 -12.21 -1.43 6.28
C VAL A 359 -11.99 -2.93 6.48
N ASP A 360 -13.08 -3.70 6.56
CA ASP A 360 -13.04 -5.15 6.77
C ASP A 360 -12.37 -5.88 5.57
N GLN A 361 -12.72 -5.50 4.33
CA GLN A 361 -12.07 -6.04 3.13
C GLN A 361 -10.62 -5.56 2.98
N PHE A 362 -10.31 -4.31 3.35
CA PHE A 362 -8.93 -3.82 3.37
C PHE A 362 -8.02 -4.71 4.21
N PHE A 363 -8.41 -5.05 5.46
CA PHE A 363 -7.60 -5.92 6.31
C PHE A 363 -7.50 -7.35 5.78
N ARG A 364 -8.61 -7.92 5.27
CA ARG A 364 -8.62 -9.25 4.65
C ARG A 364 -7.65 -9.34 3.48
N ARG A 365 -7.69 -8.38 2.55
CA ARG A 365 -6.92 -8.43 1.30
C ARG A 365 -5.48 -8.02 1.46
N SER A 366 -5.18 -7.04 2.31
CA SER A 366 -3.80 -6.58 2.53
C SER A 366 -2.87 -7.72 2.98
N VAL A 367 -3.34 -8.64 3.85
CA VAL A 367 -2.54 -9.78 4.32
C VAL A 367 -2.26 -10.79 3.19
N GLN A 368 -3.23 -11.01 2.31
CA GLN A 368 -3.08 -11.89 1.14
C GLN A 368 -2.09 -11.28 0.14
N LEU A 369 -2.23 -9.98 -0.14
CA LEU A 369 -1.33 -9.22 -0.99
C LEU A 369 0.11 -9.22 -0.44
N ALA A 370 0.32 -9.18 0.88
CA ALA A 370 1.65 -9.23 1.49
C ALA A 370 2.45 -10.49 1.15
N GLU A 371 1.81 -11.67 1.13
CA GLU A 371 2.50 -12.91 0.75
C GLU A 371 2.57 -13.13 -0.77
N ILE A 372 1.72 -12.45 -1.56
CA ILE A 372 1.81 -12.38 -3.03
C ILE A 372 2.97 -11.46 -3.47
N ILE A 373 3.18 -10.37 -2.73
CA ILE A 373 4.24 -9.36 -2.93
C ILE A 373 5.47 -9.74 -2.08
N ALA A 374 5.79 -11.03 -2.11
CA ALA A 374 6.98 -11.62 -1.53
C ALA A 374 7.56 -12.65 -2.48
N GLU A 375 8.79 -13.09 -2.26
CA GLU A 375 9.39 -14.20 -2.99
C GLU A 375 10.35 -15.00 -2.11
N LYS A 376 10.55 -16.26 -2.49
CA LYS A 376 11.62 -17.12 -1.99
C LYS A 376 12.77 -17.04 -3.00
N SER A 377 13.94 -16.60 -2.54
CA SER A 377 15.15 -16.56 -3.36
C SER A 377 15.53 -17.98 -3.82
N PRO A 378 15.71 -18.24 -5.13
CA PRO A 378 16.16 -19.55 -5.60
C PRO A 378 17.62 -19.83 -5.23
N ASP A 379 18.44 -18.79 -5.04
CA ASP A 379 19.88 -18.91 -4.76
C ASP A 379 20.17 -19.17 -3.28
N THR A 380 19.37 -18.60 -2.37
CA THR A 380 19.59 -18.70 -0.90
C THR A 380 18.52 -19.48 -0.16
N GLY A 381 17.38 -19.76 -0.79
CA GLY A 381 16.21 -20.38 -0.14
C GLY A 381 15.49 -19.49 0.87
N GLN A 382 16.00 -18.28 1.16
CA GLN A 382 15.41 -17.32 2.09
C GLN A 382 14.23 -16.60 1.44
N PHE A 383 13.25 -16.23 2.26
CA PHE A 383 12.13 -15.41 1.83
C PHE A 383 12.46 -13.93 1.99
N THR A 384 11.92 -13.09 1.11
CA THR A 384 12.01 -11.63 1.17
C THR A 384 10.67 -11.04 0.77
N PHE A 385 10.24 -9.99 1.47
CA PHE A 385 9.22 -9.11 0.91
C PHE A 385 9.83 -8.37 -0.29
N LEU A 386 8.98 -7.99 -1.23
CA LEU A 386 9.34 -7.01 -2.25
C LEU A 386 8.68 -5.68 -1.92
N THR A 387 9.21 -4.61 -2.50
CA THR A 387 8.58 -3.29 -2.44
C THR A 387 7.21 -3.31 -3.15
N GLY A 388 7.10 -4.06 -4.24
CA GLY A 388 5.89 -4.21 -5.03
C GLY A 388 6.03 -5.26 -6.14
N SER A 389 5.06 -5.26 -7.05
CA SER A 389 5.11 -5.97 -8.33
C SER A 389 5.42 -5.01 -9.50
N PHE A 390 5.61 -5.56 -10.70
CA PHE A 390 5.71 -4.85 -11.98
C PHE A 390 6.43 -3.49 -11.89
N GLY A 391 7.75 -3.53 -11.72
CA GLY A 391 8.61 -2.35 -11.58
C GLY A 391 9.20 -2.23 -10.19
N TYR A 392 8.41 -2.45 -9.15
CA TYR A 392 8.85 -2.42 -7.75
C TYR A 392 9.31 -3.78 -7.21
N ASP A 393 9.73 -4.71 -8.08
CA ASP A 393 10.12 -6.07 -7.72
C ASP A 393 11.55 -6.20 -7.14
N LEU A 394 12.04 -5.15 -6.48
CA LEU A 394 13.27 -5.13 -5.65
C LEU A 394 12.91 -4.85 -4.18
N LEU A 395 13.92 -4.76 -3.31
CA LEU A 395 13.77 -4.50 -1.89
C LEU A 395 14.34 -3.12 -1.52
N TRP A 396 13.46 -2.25 -0.99
CA TRP A 396 13.82 -1.08 -0.19
C TRP A 396 13.55 -1.43 1.28
N SER A 397 14.58 -1.75 2.06
CA SER A 397 14.36 -2.31 3.40
C SER A 397 13.69 -1.33 4.37
N THR A 398 13.87 -0.02 4.19
CA THR A 398 13.22 0.99 5.03
C THR A 398 11.68 0.91 4.99
N PRO A 399 10.99 1.19 3.87
CA PRO A 399 9.52 1.06 3.82
C PRO A 399 9.06 -0.40 3.97
N THR A 400 9.81 -1.38 3.47
CA THR A 400 9.47 -2.80 3.64
C THR A 400 9.54 -3.25 5.12
N SER A 401 10.36 -2.61 5.97
CA SER A 401 10.34 -2.89 7.41
C SER A 401 9.00 -2.57 8.06
N MET A 402 8.26 -1.58 7.53
CA MET A 402 6.95 -1.15 8.05
C MET A 402 5.89 -2.24 7.80
N ILE A 403 6.02 -3.00 6.71
CA ILE A 403 5.20 -4.21 6.44
C ILE A 403 5.34 -5.23 7.59
N SER A 404 6.52 -5.32 8.22
CA SER A 404 6.72 -6.13 9.43
C SER A 404 6.10 -5.47 10.67
N HIS A 405 6.71 -4.37 11.16
CA HIS A 405 6.47 -3.88 12.53
C HIS A 405 5.27 -2.93 12.73
N MET A 406 4.67 -2.46 11.63
CA MET A 406 3.49 -1.59 11.63
C MET A 406 2.27 -2.24 10.94
N PHE A 407 2.42 -3.39 10.30
CA PHE A 407 1.34 -4.11 9.65
C PHE A 407 1.21 -5.56 10.15
N LEU A 408 2.08 -6.47 9.71
CA LEU A 408 1.90 -7.91 9.91
C LEU A 408 2.03 -8.34 11.38
N ASP A 409 2.99 -7.78 12.13
CA ASP A 409 3.08 -8.03 13.58
C ASP A 409 1.90 -7.43 14.35
N LEU A 410 1.28 -6.34 13.88
CA LEU A 410 0.07 -5.77 14.49
C LEU A 410 -1.20 -6.58 14.18
N LEU A 411 -1.12 -7.56 13.26
CA LEU A 411 -2.18 -8.51 12.91
C LEU A 411 -1.81 -9.97 13.27
N GLY A 412 -0.79 -10.15 14.10
CA GLY A 412 -0.37 -11.47 14.61
C GLY A 412 0.19 -12.42 13.56
N ARG A 413 0.63 -11.92 12.40
CA ARG A 413 1.26 -12.69 11.31
C ARG A 413 2.77 -12.84 11.53
N HIS A 414 3.14 -13.19 12.76
CA HIS A 414 4.52 -13.31 13.23
C HIS A 414 5.33 -14.32 12.40
N GLU A 415 4.69 -15.40 11.94
CA GLU A 415 5.28 -16.44 11.09
C GLU A 415 5.61 -15.97 9.66
N VAL A 416 4.98 -14.88 9.20
CA VAL A 416 5.37 -14.20 7.97
C VAL A 416 6.57 -13.31 8.27
N VAL A 417 6.54 -12.51 9.34
CA VAL A 417 7.62 -11.57 9.67
C VAL A 417 8.96 -12.25 9.93
N ASP A 418 9.03 -13.27 10.79
CA ASP A 418 10.28 -14.00 11.08
C ASP A 418 10.95 -14.50 9.77
N ARG A 419 10.16 -15.26 9.01
CA ARG A 419 10.56 -15.88 7.73
C ARG A 419 11.12 -14.89 6.71
N HIS A 420 10.59 -13.66 6.67
CA HIS A 420 11.01 -12.61 5.71
C HIS A 420 12.02 -11.61 6.30
N THR A 421 12.48 -11.80 7.54
CA THR A 421 13.48 -10.92 8.18
C THR A 421 14.86 -11.58 8.26
N ASP A 422 14.95 -12.92 8.29
CA ASP A 422 16.22 -13.66 8.48
C ASP A 422 17.31 -13.37 7.44
N LEU A 423 16.94 -12.93 6.22
CA LEU A 423 17.88 -12.54 5.16
C LEU A 423 18.90 -11.47 5.59
N PHE A 424 18.52 -10.56 6.49
CA PHE A 424 19.40 -9.48 6.93
C PHE A 424 20.56 -9.95 7.84
N ARG A 425 20.37 -11.05 8.58
CA ARG A 425 21.44 -11.66 9.39
C ARG A 425 22.59 -12.17 8.53
N ALA A 426 22.29 -12.71 7.35
CA ALA A 426 23.28 -13.26 6.44
C ALA A 426 24.27 -12.22 5.86
N VAL A 427 23.93 -10.93 5.94
CA VAL A 427 24.74 -9.81 5.40
C VAL A 427 25.19 -8.80 6.47
N GLN A 428 24.85 -9.02 7.75
CA GLN A 428 25.23 -8.11 8.84
C GLN A 428 26.76 -8.03 8.98
N GLY A 429 27.30 -6.81 8.96
CA GLY A 429 28.75 -6.55 9.00
C GLY A 429 29.55 -7.02 7.78
N VAL A 430 28.90 -7.66 6.79
CA VAL A 430 29.54 -8.05 5.52
C VAL A 430 29.58 -6.87 4.56
N ARG A 431 28.49 -6.10 4.49
CA ARG A 431 28.41 -4.88 3.68
C ARG A 431 29.07 -3.68 4.36
N GLN A 432 29.59 -2.76 3.55
CA GLN A 432 30.05 -1.46 4.03
C GLN A 432 28.87 -0.47 4.09
N PRO A 433 28.78 0.41 5.10
CA PRO A 433 27.78 1.47 5.11
C PRO A 433 28.02 2.50 3.99
N PRO A 434 26.97 3.11 3.43
CA PRO A 434 27.05 3.94 2.23
C PRO A 434 27.48 5.39 2.53
N GLY A 435 28.63 5.57 3.18
CA GLY A 435 29.20 6.91 3.44
C GLY A 435 30.71 6.89 3.71
N ALA A 436 31.41 7.98 3.38
CA ALA A 436 32.88 8.05 3.45
C ALA A 436 33.41 7.90 4.88
N ALA A 437 32.76 8.53 5.87
CA ALA A 437 33.14 8.47 7.28
C ALA A 437 33.15 7.04 7.86
N TYR A 438 32.24 6.18 7.39
CA TYR A 438 32.09 4.80 7.87
C TYR A 438 33.25 3.89 7.49
N ARG A 439 34.18 4.34 6.63
CA ARG A 439 35.41 3.62 6.28
C ARG A 439 36.49 3.71 7.36
N ASN A 440 36.34 4.64 8.31
CA ASN A 440 37.35 4.94 9.33
C ASN A 440 37.11 4.19 10.66
N PHE A 441 36.03 3.41 10.76
CA PHE A 441 35.74 2.55 11.92
C PHE A 441 35.11 1.22 11.47
N SER A 442 34.93 0.29 12.42
CA SER A 442 34.41 -1.04 12.10
C SER A 442 32.91 -1.03 11.77
N ASN A 443 32.57 -1.58 10.60
CA ASN A 443 31.21 -1.89 10.15
C ASN A 443 30.58 -3.11 10.85
N ALA A 444 31.24 -3.73 11.84
CA ALA A 444 30.65 -4.83 12.60
C ALA A 444 29.25 -4.45 13.13
N GLY A 445 28.29 -5.36 13.03
CA GLY A 445 26.90 -5.13 13.47
C GLY A 445 26.03 -4.29 12.52
N PHE A 446 26.58 -3.66 11.47
CA PHE A 446 25.79 -2.95 10.46
C PHE A 446 24.86 -3.90 9.70
N PHE A 447 23.55 -3.70 9.79
CA PHE A 447 22.55 -4.33 8.92
C PHE A 447 22.46 -3.60 7.59
N ALA A 448 22.24 -4.36 6.53
CA ALA A 448 22.13 -3.84 5.18
C ALA A 448 21.20 -4.73 4.34
N THR A 449 20.65 -4.16 3.28
CA THR A 449 19.90 -4.89 2.26
C THR A 449 20.83 -5.84 1.49
N PRO A 450 20.47 -7.12 1.21
CA PRO A 450 21.29 -7.99 0.37
C PRO A 450 21.48 -7.41 -1.03
N LEU A 451 22.71 -7.44 -1.55
CA LEU A 451 23.07 -6.79 -2.81
C LEU A 451 22.27 -7.33 -4.02
N SER A 452 21.83 -8.59 -3.96
CA SER A 452 21.01 -9.22 -5.01
C SER A 452 19.53 -8.79 -5.02
N LEU A 453 19.09 -8.03 -4.01
CA LEU A 453 17.71 -7.58 -3.83
C LEU A 453 17.59 -6.07 -3.71
N GLN A 454 18.66 -5.40 -3.26
CA GLN A 454 18.72 -3.96 -3.07
C GLN A 454 18.29 -3.20 -4.31
N SER A 455 17.53 -2.12 -4.13
CA SER A 455 17.41 -1.07 -5.14
C SER A 455 18.40 0.09 -4.87
N PHE A 456 18.34 0.66 -3.66
CA PHE A 456 19.23 1.73 -3.20
C PHE A 456 19.91 1.38 -1.87
N ASP A 457 21.09 1.92 -1.62
CA ASP A 457 21.87 1.69 -0.39
C ASP A 457 21.68 2.86 0.57
N TRP A 458 20.62 2.81 1.38
CA TRP A 458 20.31 3.83 2.37
C TRP A 458 20.87 3.47 3.74
N LEU A 459 21.57 4.39 4.42
CA LEU A 459 21.98 4.17 5.81
C LEU A 459 20.77 4.06 6.77
N GLY A 460 19.59 4.58 6.38
CA GLY A 460 18.33 4.38 7.10
C GLY A 460 17.92 2.91 7.24
N ASP A 461 18.30 2.05 6.28
CA ASP A 461 17.96 0.62 6.29
C ASP A 461 18.50 -0.09 7.55
N HIS A 462 19.64 0.33 8.11
CA HIS A 462 20.17 -0.24 9.36
C HIS A 462 19.19 -0.08 10.52
N GLY A 463 18.69 1.14 10.70
CA GLY A 463 17.72 1.49 11.73
C GLY A 463 16.36 0.82 11.51
N ALA A 464 15.93 0.73 10.25
CA ALA A 464 14.67 0.09 9.86
C ALA A 464 14.68 -1.44 10.10
N ILE A 465 15.76 -2.13 9.74
CA ILE A 465 15.94 -3.56 10.01
C ILE A 465 16.01 -3.81 11.52
N LEU A 466 16.72 -2.95 12.27
CA LEU A 466 16.82 -3.03 13.73
C LEU A 466 15.47 -2.81 14.43
N GLU A 467 14.69 -1.81 14.00
CA GLU A 467 13.30 -1.58 14.44
C GLU A 467 12.44 -2.81 14.17
N GLY A 468 12.47 -3.33 12.93
CA GLY A 468 11.74 -4.53 12.54
C GLY A 468 12.02 -5.72 13.46
N ALA A 469 13.29 -6.07 13.65
CA ALA A 469 13.69 -7.21 14.49
C ALA A 469 13.35 -7.00 15.98
N ALA A 470 13.60 -5.80 16.53
CA ALA A 470 13.32 -5.51 17.93
C ALA A 470 11.82 -5.48 18.24
N ARG A 471 11.01 -4.92 17.34
CA ARG A 471 9.54 -4.87 17.46
C ARG A 471 8.90 -6.23 17.27
N HIS A 472 9.40 -7.02 16.31
CA HIS A 472 8.94 -8.40 16.14
C HIS A 472 9.12 -9.21 17.44
N ALA A 473 10.33 -9.21 18.00
CA ALA A 473 10.61 -9.88 19.28
C ALA A 473 9.73 -9.36 20.45
N LEU A 474 9.42 -8.06 20.46
CA LEU A 474 8.53 -7.45 21.45
C LEU A 474 7.04 -7.85 21.27
N TYR A 475 6.60 -8.23 20.07
CA TYR A 475 5.20 -8.59 19.80
C TYR A 475 4.94 -10.10 19.71
N SER A 476 5.83 -10.86 19.06
CA SER A 476 5.66 -12.30 18.86
C SER A 476 5.90 -13.12 20.14
N HIS A 477 6.77 -12.60 21.02
CA HIS A 477 7.28 -13.32 22.20
C HIS A 477 7.91 -14.68 21.85
N ASP A 478 8.42 -14.84 20.62
CA ASP A 478 9.06 -16.07 20.17
C ASP A 478 10.49 -16.19 20.73
N GLU A 479 10.67 -17.12 21.68
CA GLU A 479 11.98 -17.46 22.25
C GLU A 479 12.97 -17.97 21.19
N ALA A 480 12.51 -18.73 20.19
CA ALA A 480 13.37 -19.24 19.14
C ALA A 480 13.83 -18.12 18.18
N PHE A 481 13.00 -17.10 17.95
CA PHE A 481 13.44 -15.88 17.26
C PHE A 481 14.49 -15.14 18.09
N LEU A 482 14.21 -14.92 19.38
CA LEU A 482 15.10 -14.22 20.31
C LEU A 482 16.50 -14.86 20.36
N ASP A 483 16.59 -16.17 20.49
CA ASP A 483 17.86 -16.93 20.49
C ASP A 483 18.69 -16.68 19.22
N ARG A 484 18.04 -16.44 18.07
CA ARG A 484 18.72 -16.16 16.79
C ARG A 484 19.11 -14.69 16.62
N TRP A 485 18.35 -13.77 17.22
CA TRP A 485 18.39 -12.34 16.91
C TRP A 485 18.96 -11.44 18.01
N LEU A 486 19.03 -11.88 19.27
CA LEU A 486 19.48 -11.03 20.38
C LEU A 486 20.92 -10.52 20.19
N GLU A 487 21.85 -11.38 19.79
CA GLU A 487 23.24 -10.98 19.50
C GLU A 487 23.33 -10.04 18.28
N PRO A 488 22.71 -10.33 17.11
CA PRO A 488 22.58 -9.38 16.01
C PRO A 488 22.02 -8.00 16.41
N ILE A 489 20.99 -7.94 17.25
CA ILE A 489 20.39 -6.70 17.75
C ILE A 489 21.39 -5.92 18.61
N VAL A 490 22.08 -6.59 19.55
CA VAL A 490 23.11 -5.96 20.39
C VAL A 490 24.28 -5.42 19.54
N ALA A 491 24.73 -6.18 18.55
CA ALA A 491 25.80 -5.77 17.63
C ALA A 491 25.40 -4.53 16.79
N ALA A 492 24.13 -4.43 16.40
CA ALA A 492 23.57 -3.29 15.68
C ALA A 492 23.46 -2.02 16.54
N CYS A 493 23.05 -2.14 17.82
CA CYS A 493 23.11 -1.02 18.77
C CYS A 493 24.56 -0.52 18.96
N ASP A 494 25.52 -1.45 18.99
CA ASP A 494 26.95 -1.17 19.06
C ASP A 494 27.49 -0.42 17.82
N PHE A 495 26.94 -0.68 16.63
CA PHE A 495 27.29 0.07 15.42
C PHE A 495 26.81 1.52 15.51
N ILE A 496 25.56 1.75 15.93
CA ILE A 496 25.00 3.11 16.11
C ILE A 496 25.83 3.88 17.14
N LYS A 497 26.15 3.24 18.27
CA LYS A 497 27.04 3.82 19.29
C LYS A 497 28.40 4.23 18.70
N ARG A 498 29.09 3.35 17.97
CA ARG A 498 30.38 3.67 17.32
C ARG A 498 30.28 4.86 16.37
N ALA A 499 29.21 4.90 15.56
CA ALA A 499 28.99 5.97 14.60
C ALA A 499 28.73 7.33 15.30
N CYS A 500 27.95 7.35 16.39
CA CYS A 500 27.71 8.57 17.16
C CYS A 500 28.93 9.03 18.00
N ASP A 501 29.76 8.09 18.44
CA ASP A 501 31.01 8.37 19.17
C ASP A 501 32.17 8.80 18.22
N TYR A 502 32.03 8.64 16.89
CA TYR A 502 33.04 9.02 15.90
C TYR A 502 32.88 10.49 15.48
N THR A 503 33.86 11.35 15.78
CA THR A 503 33.77 12.81 15.60
C THR A 503 34.57 13.38 14.43
N GLU A 504 35.27 12.55 13.65
CA GLU A 504 36.08 13.01 12.50
C GLU A 504 35.22 13.12 11.22
N HIS A 505 34.24 14.03 11.26
CA HIS A 505 33.36 14.38 10.15
C HIS A 505 32.86 15.83 10.27
N ASP A 506 32.39 16.43 9.17
CA ASP A 506 31.90 17.81 9.16
C ASP A 506 30.51 17.98 9.82
N GLY A 507 29.73 16.88 9.93
CA GLY A 507 28.38 16.86 10.51
C GLY A 507 28.29 17.17 12.01
N VAL A 508 27.06 17.30 12.50
CA VAL A 508 26.72 17.48 13.93
C VAL A 508 27.31 16.32 14.76
N PRO A 509 28.20 16.58 15.73
CA PRO A 509 28.76 15.55 16.60
C PRO A 509 27.69 14.91 17.51
N GLY A 510 27.84 13.60 17.79
CA GLY A 510 26.87 12.85 18.59
C GLY A 510 25.65 12.32 17.81
N LEU A 511 25.56 12.65 16.52
CA LEU A 511 24.64 12.06 15.55
C LEU A 511 25.39 11.13 14.58
N MET A 512 24.67 10.33 13.81
CA MET A 512 25.27 9.49 12.77
C MET A 512 25.94 10.36 11.69
N PRO A 513 27.16 10.06 11.23
CA PRO A 513 27.81 10.72 10.10
C PRO A 513 27.00 10.66 8.80
N ALA A 514 27.28 11.58 7.87
CA ALA A 514 26.66 11.65 6.55
C ALA A 514 26.83 10.35 5.73
N ALA A 515 25.78 9.99 4.99
CA ALA A 515 25.71 8.82 4.10
C ALA A 515 24.58 8.99 3.08
N ALA A 516 24.46 8.07 2.11
CA ALA A 516 23.30 8.01 1.23
C ALA A 516 22.02 7.73 2.03
N SER A 517 20.94 8.46 1.72
CA SER A 517 19.69 8.42 2.49
C SER A 517 18.40 8.50 1.68
N ASN A 518 18.49 8.65 0.37
CA ASN A 518 17.37 8.70 -0.57
C ASN A 518 17.87 8.27 -1.96
N ASP A 519 17.00 8.23 -2.96
CA ASP A 519 17.30 7.71 -4.30
C ASP A 519 18.32 8.55 -5.10
N THR A 520 18.72 9.74 -4.62
CA THR A 520 19.82 10.49 -5.24
C THR A 520 21.19 9.83 -5.00
N GLY A 521 21.31 8.97 -3.99
CA GLY A 521 22.56 8.32 -3.60
C GLY A 521 23.62 9.27 -3.01
N VAL A 522 23.28 10.53 -2.77
CA VAL A 522 24.20 11.56 -2.29
C VAL A 522 24.45 11.42 -0.78
N GLU A 523 25.71 11.56 -0.37
CA GLU A 523 26.08 11.58 1.05
C GLU A 523 25.57 12.87 1.74
N GLN A 524 24.68 12.71 2.71
CA GLN A 524 24.14 13.80 3.52
C GLN A 524 23.85 13.34 4.96
N GLN A 525 23.95 14.24 5.93
CA GLN A 525 23.51 14.02 7.31
C GLN A 525 22.02 14.40 7.41
N SER A 526 21.16 13.60 6.76
CA SER A 526 19.71 13.83 6.70
C SER A 526 18.99 13.45 7.99
N ILE A 527 17.84 14.08 8.22
CA ILE A 527 16.96 13.74 9.35
C ILE A 527 16.53 12.28 9.30
N TRP A 528 16.21 11.77 8.11
CA TRP A 528 15.84 10.37 7.85
C TRP A 528 16.81 9.35 8.42
N ILE A 529 18.12 9.54 8.18
CA ILE A 529 19.17 8.70 8.76
C ILE A 529 19.04 8.70 10.28
N GLN A 530 18.92 9.88 10.88
CA GLN A 530 18.93 10.00 12.35
C GLN A 530 17.68 9.36 12.97
N VAL A 531 16.52 9.59 12.37
CA VAL A 531 15.22 9.07 12.82
C VAL A 531 15.20 7.54 12.84
N TRP A 532 15.53 6.89 11.72
CA TRP A 532 15.44 5.43 11.65
C TRP A 532 16.44 4.74 12.58
N ASN A 533 17.67 5.25 12.65
CA ASN A 533 18.70 4.69 13.53
C ASN A 533 18.36 4.91 15.02
N TYR A 534 17.84 6.09 15.40
CA TYR A 534 17.35 6.34 16.76
C TYR A 534 16.16 5.46 17.13
N LYS A 535 15.21 5.26 16.20
CA LYS A 535 14.03 4.43 16.43
C LYS A 535 14.41 2.97 16.69
N GLY A 536 15.21 2.36 15.81
CA GLY A 536 15.71 1.01 16.00
C GLY A 536 16.50 0.84 17.31
N LEU A 537 17.32 1.83 17.68
CA LEU A 537 18.04 1.85 18.96
C LEU A 537 17.08 1.86 20.16
N THR A 538 16.05 2.71 20.16
CA THR A 538 15.13 2.86 21.30
C THR A 538 14.20 1.65 21.47
N SER A 539 13.68 1.06 20.39
CA SER A 539 12.96 -0.22 20.47
C SER A 539 13.85 -1.37 20.95
N SER A 540 15.12 -1.39 20.53
CA SER A 540 16.11 -2.34 21.04
C SER A 540 16.36 -2.15 22.54
N VAL A 541 16.49 -0.91 23.02
CA VAL A 541 16.59 -0.62 24.47
C VAL A 541 15.37 -1.13 25.22
N ARG A 542 14.14 -0.95 24.70
CA ARG A 542 12.91 -1.48 25.30
C ARG A 542 12.93 -3.01 25.39
N LEU A 543 13.35 -3.70 24.33
CA LEU A 543 13.53 -5.15 24.32
C LEU A 543 14.58 -5.60 25.34
N LEU A 544 15.77 -5.00 25.33
CA LEU A 544 16.87 -5.34 26.23
C LEU A 544 16.50 -5.10 27.71
N ARG A 545 15.70 -4.07 28.02
CA ARG A 545 15.13 -3.86 29.35
C ARG A 545 14.15 -4.95 29.74
N ARG A 546 13.24 -5.35 28.83
CA ARG A 546 12.29 -6.46 29.08
C ARG A 546 13.00 -7.78 29.39
N LEU A 547 14.13 -8.04 28.72
CA LEU A 547 14.96 -9.22 28.92
C LEU A 547 15.94 -9.11 30.11
N GLY A 548 16.00 -7.97 30.80
CA GLY A 548 16.97 -7.74 31.89
C GLY A 548 18.44 -7.75 31.42
N HIS A 549 18.70 -7.47 30.14
CA HIS A 549 20.02 -7.57 29.55
C HIS A 549 20.97 -6.48 30.09
N PRO A 550 22.22 -6.82 30.52
CA PRO A 550 23.09 -5.91 31.27
C PRO A 550 23.54 -4.65 30.50
N ARG A 551 23.42 -4.63 29.17
CA ARG A 551 23.76 -3.47 28.32
C ARG A 551 22.58 -2.54 28.02
N ALA A 552 21.39 -2.82 28.55
CA ALA A 552 20.19 -2.04 28.26
C ALA A 552 20.35 -0.55 28.62
N ASP A 553 20.91 -0.25 29.80
CA ASP A 553 21.13 1.13 30.25
C ASP A 553 22.33 1.81 29.57
N GLU A 554 23.32 1.04 29.09
CA GLU A 554 24.41 1.57 28.26
C GLU A 554 23.85 2.16 26.96
N PHE A 555 23.01 1.39 26.25
CA PHE A 555 22.39 1.83 25.01
C PHE A 555 21.30 2.89 25.23
N ALA A 556 20.59 2.85 26.37
CA ALA A 556 19.68 3.93 26.74
C ALA A 556 20.41 5.28 26.88
N ALA A 557 21.58 5.29 27.55
CA ALA A 557 22.40 6.48 27.67
C ALA A 557 22.98 6.97 26.32
N VAL A 558 23.13 6.09 25.31
CA VAL A 558 23.45 6.49 23.93
C VAL A 558 22.25 7.18 23.29
N ALA A 559 21.05 6.61 23.40
CA ALA A 559 19.82 7.20 22.88
C ALA A 559 19.53 8.58 23.52
N ASP A 560 19.70 8.74 24.83
CA ASP A 560 19.49 10.04 25.50
C ASP A 560 20.43 11.14 24.96
N ARG A 561 21.71 10.80 24.70
CA ARG A 561 22.66 11.73 24.07
C ARG A 561 22.29 12.05 22.62
N PHE A 562 21.94 11.03 21.85
CA PHE A 562 21.49 11.16 20.46
C PHE A 562 20.30 12.11 20.35
N ARG A 563 19.25 11.88 21.16
CA ARG A 563 18.04 12.70 21.17
C ARG A 563 18.33 14.16 21.50
N THR A 564 19.19 14.38 22.50
CA THR A 564 19.62 15.73 22.89
C THR A 564 20.34 16.41 21.73
N ALA A 565 21.36 15.76 21.14
CA ALA A 565 22.12 16.30 20.01
C ALA A 565 21.23 16.62 18.79
N PHE A 566 20.25 15.75 18.49
CA PHE A 566 19.30 15.97 17.39
C PHE A 566 18.40 17.17 17.65
N ALA A 567 17.81 17.25 18.84
CA ALA A 567 16.87 18.31 19.20
C ALA A 567 17.55 19.69 19.28
N ASP A 568 18.78 19.74 19.80
CA ASP A 568 19.58 20.97 19.86
C ASP A 568 20.03 21.40 18.45
N ALA A 569 20.48 20.47 17.61
CA ALA A 569 20.86 20.77 16.22
C ALA A 569 19.69 21.22 15.36
N LEU A 570 18.50 20.61 15.51
CA LEU A 570 17.31 21.04 14.77
C LEU A 570 16.83 22.42 15.21
N ARG A 571 16.93 22.75 16.50
CA ARG A 571 16.61 24.10 17.01
C ARG A 571 17.59 25.14 16.49
N ALA A 572 18.89 24.87 16.54
CA ALA A 572 19.91 25.76 15.98
C ALA A 572 19.69 25.97 14.46
N ALA A 573 19.45 24.91 13.70
CA ALA A 573 19.18 25.02 12.27
C ALA A 573 17.83 25.72 11.96
N ALA A 574 16.86 25.70 12.89
CA ALA A 574 15.60 26.43 12.76
C ALA A 574 15.74 27.94 13.03
N GLU A 575 16.74 28.38 13.81
CA GLU A 575 17.02 29.81 14.05
C GLU A 575 17.53 30.52 12.78
N ASP A 576 18.31 29.81 11.94
CA ASP A 576 18.83 30.30 10.66
C ASP A 576 17.92 30.00 9.45
N ALA A 577 16.80 29.29 9.65
CA ALA A 577 15.95 28.83 8.55
C ALA A 577 15.09 29.94 7.94
N PRO A 578 14.74 29.86 6.63
CA PRO A 578 13.72 30.71 6.03
C PRO A 578 12.37 30.56 6.76
N THR A 579 11.66 31.65 6.99
CA THR A 579 10.35 31.65 7.66
C THR A 579 9.17 31.64 6.68
N TRP A 580 8.02 31.21 7.17
CA TRP A 580 6.72 31.39 6.52
C TRP A 580 5.71 31.98 7.51
N THR A 581 4.74 32.75 6.99
CA THR A 581 3.69 33.38 7.82
C THR A 581 2.43 32.51 7.84
N HIS A 582 2.05 32.04 9.03
CA HIS A 582 0.81 31.33 9.29
C HIS A 582 -0.42 32.27 9.16
N PRO A 583 -1.63 31.78 8.84
CA PRO A 583 -2.81 32.63 8.61
C PRO A 583 -3.24 33.54 9.77
N ASP A 584 -2.81 33.28 11.01
CA ASP A 584 -3.02 34.18 12.16
C ASP A 584 -1.97 35.30 12.30
N GLY A 585 -0.95 35.31 11.45
CA GLY A 585 0.14 36.28 11.44
C GLY A 585 1.41 35.86 12.17
N THR A 586 1.45 34.67 12.78
CA THR A 586 2.70 34.14 13.39
C THR A 586 3.70 33.70 12.32
N GLU A 587 4.99 33.92 12.56
CA GLU A 587 6.07 33.43 11.69
C GLU A 587 6.66 32.13 12.25
N HIS A 588 6.86 31.15 11.37
CA HIS A 588 7.41 29.83 11.71
C HIS A 588 8.58 29.49 10.77
N PRO A 589 9.62 28.81 11.24
CA PRO A 589 10.71 28.35 10.38
C PRO A 589 10.25 27.20 9.47
N VAL A 590 10.74 27.18 8.23
CA VAL A 590 10.66 26.03 7.33
C VAL A 590 11.81 25.10 7.69
N LEU A 591 11.54 24.06 8.49
CA LEU A 591 12.60 23.18 9.03
C LEU A 591 13.38 22.47 7.91
N PRO A 592 14.71 22.31 8.09
CA PRO A 592 15.56 21.65 7.11
C PRO A 592 15.27 20.14 7.00
N THR A 593 15.71 19.53 5.89
CA THR A 593 15.66 18.08 5.67
C THR A 593 16.89 17.35 6.20
N LYS A 594 17.96 18.11 6.46
CA LYS A 594 19.32 17.64 6.74
C LYS A 594 20.14 18.71 7.45
N PHE A 595 21.12 18.27 8.21
CA PHE A 595 22.08 19.16 8.86
C PHE A 595 23.23 19.54 7.92
N ILE A 596 23.68 18.59 7.09
CA ILE A 596 24.69 18.80 6.05
C ILE A 596 24.33 17.97 4.81
N GLY A 597 24.55 18.55 3.63
CA GLY A 597 24.37 17.93 2.32
C GLY A 597 24.07 19.01 1.28
N PRO A 598 24.10 18.69 -0.02
CA PRO A 598 23.63 19.63 -1.05
C PRO A 598 22.11 19.71 -1.06
N ASP A 599 21.58 20.76 -1.69
CA ASP A 599 20.15 20.93 -1.90
C ASP A 599 19.55 19.75 -2.68
N SER A 600 18.35 19.32 -2.30
CA SER A 600 17.61 18.27 -3.02
C SER A 600 17.01 18.84 -4.32
N PRO A 601 16.99 18.07 -5.43
CA PRO A 601 16.21 18.42 -6.61
C PRO A 601 14.69 18.42 -6.36
N TRP A 602 14.23 17.79 -5.27
CA TRP A 602 12.83 17.67 -4.85
C TRP A 602 12.67 18.14 -3.39
N PRO A 603 12.86 19.44 -3.10
CA PRO A 603 12.98 19.93 -1.72
C PRO A 603 11.68 19.82 -0.92
N PHE A 604 10.51 19.91 -1.57
CA PHE A 604 9.21 19.79 -0.89
C PHE A 604 8.86 18.34 -0.55
N LEU A 605 9.23 17.40 -1.42
CA LEU A 605 9.07 15.97 -1.17
C LEU A 605 10.03 15.50 -0.06
N GLU A 606 11.32 15.85 -0.16
CA GLU A 606 12.32 15.52 0.87
C GLU A 606 11.90 16.08 2.25
N ALA A 607 11.30 17.28 2.30
CA ALA A 607 10.77 17.91 3.51
C ALA A 607 9.58 17.17 4.14
N PHE A 608 8.68 16.61 3.33
CA PHE A 608 7.54 15.88 3.86
C PHE A 608 7.91 14.44 4.25
N ASP A 609 8.45 13.69 3.29
CA ASP A 609 8.61 12.24 3.40
C ASP A 609 9.74 11.84 4.34
N THR A 610 10.87 12.56 4.22
CA THR A 610 12.14 12.23 4.89
C THR A 610 12.59 13.31 5.89
N GLY A 611 11.78 14.37 6.04
CA GLY A 611 12.08 15.54 6.86
C GLY A 611 11.54 15.45 8.29
N ALA A 612 11.41 16.60 8.95
CA ALA A 612 11.25 16.68 10.40
C ALA A 612 9.94 16.11 10.97
N LEU A 613 8.90 15.88 10.15
CA LEU A 613 7.64 15.26 10.60
C LEU A 613 7.86 13.87 11.23
N THR A 614 8.82 13.13 10.68
CA THR A 614 9.24 11.79 11.10
C THR A 614 9.80 11.74 12.53
N ALA A 615 10.31 12.86 13.05
CA ALA A 615 10.93 12.96 14.37
C ALA A 615 9.95 12.69 15.53
N VAL A 616 8.65 12.90 15.31
CA VAL A 616 7.60 12.60 16.29
C VAL A 616 7.33 11.10 16.41
N TRP A 617 7.24 10.38 15.29
CA TRP A 617 7.15 8.91 15.28
C TRP A 617 8.38 8.24 15.91
N ALA A 618 9.56 8.82 15.66
CA ALA A 618 10.82 8.35 16.24
C ALA A 618 10.89 8.58 17.75
N GLY A 619 10.15 9.56 18.30
CA GLY A 619 10.25 9.98 19.70
C GLY A 619 11.44 10.92 19.98
N LEU A 620 12.00 11.56 18.96
CA LEU A 620 13.06 12.58 19.11
C LEU A 620 12.47 13.88 19.67
N LEU A 621 11.36 14.33 19.10
CA LEU A 621 10.59 15.51 19.52
C LEU A 621 9.12 15.12 19.75
N PRO A 622 8.39 15.77 20.68
CA PRO A 622 6.96 15.56 20.83
C PRO A 622 6.15 16.42 19.84
N ALA A 623 4.94 15.99 19.52
CA ALA A 623 4.00 16.68 18.63
C ALA A 623 3.49 18.03 19.16
N ASP A 624 3.68 18.31 20.46
CA ASP A 624 3.37 19.60 21.07
C ASP A 624 4.55 20.59 21.06
N ASP A 625 5.74 20.18 20.60
CA ASP A 625 6.85 21.10 20.36
C ASP A 625 6.43 22.15 19.30
N PRO A 626 6.63 23.46 19.55
CA PRO A 626 6.24 24.52 18.63
C PRO A 626 6.80 24.36 17.21
N LEU A 627 8.02 23.81 17.05
CA LEU A 627 8.60 23.55 15.74
C LEU A 627 7.81 22.48 14.98
N MET A 628 7.38 21.42 15.67
CA MET A 628 6.60 20.34 15.06
C MET A 628 5.22 20.81 14.62
N ARG A 629 4.54 21.61 15.47
CA ARG A 629 3.24 22.23 15.10
C ARG A 629 3.36 23.11 13.87
N GLY A 630 4.30 24.06 13.88
CA GLY A 630 4.55 24.95 12.74
C GLY A 630 4.96 24.20 11.46
N TYR A 631 5.65 23.06 11.58
CA TYR A 631 6.03 22.25 10.42
C TYR A 631 4.89 21.43 9.84
N VAL A 632 3.99 20.85 10.65
CA VAL A 632 2.77 20.21 10.12
C VAL A 632 1.86 21.27 9.46
N ASP A 633 1.68 22.41 10.12
CA ASP A 633 0.79 23.45 9.62
C ASP A 633 1.32 24.11 8.32
N PHE A 634 2.63 24.05 8.04
CA PHE A 634 3.19 24.42 6.73
C PHE A 634 2.56 23.62 5.57
N PHE A 635 2.31 22.33 5.77
CA PHE A 635 1.69 21.46 4.78
C PHE A 635 0.16 21.54 4.78
N ARG A 636 -0.48 21.96 5.89
CA ARG A 636 -1.94 22.14 6.00
C ARG A 636 -2.46 23.47 5.48
N VAL A 637 -1.74 24.57 5.75
CA VAL A 637 -2.21 25.95 5.48
C VAL A 637 -1.09 26.88 4.98
N GLY A 638 0.13 26.38 4.86
CA GLY A 638 1.27 27.14 4.38
C GLY A 638 1.28 27.37 2.86
N PRO A 639 2.35 28.00 2.33
CA PRO A 639 2.38 28.54 0.98
C PRO A 639 2.08 27.53 -0.14
N ASN A 640 2.39 26.25 0.05
CA ASN A 640 2.14 25.20 -0.94
C ASN A 640 0.64 25.04 -1.27
N THR A 641 -0.24 25.19 -0.28
CA THR A 641 -1.70 25.05 -0.45
C THR A 641 -2.31 26.07 -1.42
N ARG A 642 -1.69 27.25 -1.57
CA ARG A 642 -2.17 28.32 -2.48
C ARG A 642 -1.88 28.07 -3.95
N VAL A 643 -1.01 27.11 -4.25
CA VAL A 643 -0.52 26.80 -5.61
C VAL A 643 -0.67 25.32 -5.97
N PHE A 644 -1.33 24.54 -5.11
CA PHE A 644 -1.64 23.15 -5.36
C PHE A 644 -2.83 23.02 -6.32
N ASP A 645 -2.68 22.20 -7.35
CA ASP A 645 -3.76 21.83 -8.26
C ASP A 645 -4.14 20.35 -8.00
N PRO A 646 -5.34 20.04 -7.46
CA PRO A 646 -5.76 18.66 -7.16
C PRO A 646 -5.98 17.80 -8.41
N HIS A 647 -5.89 18.37 -9.62
CA HIS A 647 -6.02 17.68 -10.90
C HIS A 647 -4.71 17.61 -11.69
N HIS A 648 -3.78 18.56 -11.47
CA HIS A 648 -2.53 18.68 -12.23
C HIS A 648 -1.28 18.81 -11.34
N HIS A 649 -1.16 17.97 -10.31
CA HIS A 649 0.06 17.81 -9.52
C HIS A 649 0.73 16.46 -9.81
N THR A 650 2.04 16.41 -9.60
CA THR A 650 2.82 15.19 -9.45
C THR A 650 3.32 15.04 -8.02
N ALA A 651 3.73 13.84 -7.62
CA ALA A 651 4.28 13.63 -6.27
C ALA A 651 5.53 14.50 -5.98
N LEU A 652 6.30 14.85 -7.01
CA LEU A 652 7.54 15.63 -6.89
C LEU A 652 7.32 17.15 -6.75
N ASP A 653 6.07 17.61 -6.89
CA ASP A 653 5.72 19.04 -6.79
C ASP A 653 5.66 19.51 -5.31
N ARG A 654 4.97 20.62 -5.07
CA ARG A 654 4.75 21.17 -3.73
C ARG A 654 3.78 20.32 -2.93
N VAL A 655 4.32 19.44 -2.10
CA VAL A 655 3.54 18.59 -1.18
C VAL A 655 2.66 19.43 -0.25
N ILE A 656 1.42 18.96 -0.04
CA ILE A 656 0.46 19.44 0.96
C ILE A 656 -0.14 18.24 1.72
N LEU A 657 -0.94 18.55 2.75
CA LEU A 657 -1.86 17.61 3.38
C LEU A 657 -3.25 17.74 2.77
N ASP A 658 -3.56 16.92 1.77
CA ASP A 658 -4.86 16.81 1.14
C ASP A 658 -5.69 15.77 1.91
N HIS A 659 -6.76 16.19 2.60
CA HIS A 659 -7.49 15.38 3.59
C HIS A 659 -6.57 14.66 4.61
N GLU A 660 -5.61 15.40 5.19
CA GLU A 660 -4.59 14.88 6.12
C GLU A 660 -3.73 13.71 5.58
N GLN A 661 -3.76 13.47 4.27
CA GLN A 661 -2.89 12.55 3.54
C GLN A 661 -1.81 13.35 2.80
N SER A 662 -0.60 12.83 2.67
CA SER A 662 0.40 13.38 1.75
C SER A 662 -0.14 13.43 0.32
N SER A 663 0.07 14.56 -0.36
CA SER A 663 -0.08 14.68 -1.81
C SER A 663 1.17 14.24 -2.60
N GLY A 664 2.28 13.96 -1.89
CA GLY A 664 3.52 13.40 -2.46
C GLY A 664 3.44 11.88 -2.44
N GLU A 665 3.97 11.28 -1.38
CA GLU A 665 3.89 9.85 -1.11
C GLU A 665 3.00 9.58 0.12
N PRO A 666 1.76 9.06 -0.05
CA PRO A 666 0.82 8.87 1.05
C PRO A 666 1.31 7.95 2.17
N CYS A 667 2.18 7.00 1.87
CA CYS A 667 2.79 6.10 2.86
C CYS A 667 3.60 6.84 3.93
N TYR A 668 4.11 8.03 3.61
CA TYR A 668 4.87 8.89 4.50
C TYR A 668 4.03 10.01 5.13
N SER A 669 2.73 9.79 5.32
CA SER A 669 1.81 10.71 6.05
C SER A 669 2.10 10.75 7.57
N TRP A 670 3.31 11.16 7.94
CA TRP A 670 3.84 11.18 9.30
C TRP A 670 3.08 12.16 10.22
N ASN A 671 2.31 13.09 9.67
CA ASN A 671 1.38 13.96 10.40
C ASN A 671 0.38 13.17 11.26
N LEU A 672 0.03 11.93 10.89
CA LEU A 672 -0.86 11.08 11.69
C LEU A 672 -0.31 10.76 13.08
N PHE A 673 1.02 10.70 13.25
CA PHE A 673 1.62 10.53 14.59
C PHE A 673 1.49 11.79 15.44
N HIS A 674 1.43 12.97 14.81
CA HIS A 674 1.22 14.24 15.51
C HIS A 674 -0.23 14.35 16.00
N THR A 675 -1.20 14.09 15.13
CA THR A 675 -2.63 14.13 15.47
C THR A 675 -2.99 13.04 16.48
N TRP A 676 -2.46 11.82 16.32
CA TRP A 676 -2.58 10.75 17.31
C TRP A 676 -2.03 11.15 18.69
N GLN A 677 -0.80 11.67 18.77
CA GLN A 677 -0.22 12.01 20.07
C GLN A 677 -0.99 13.14 20.75
N LEU A 678 -1.35 14.18 20.00
CA LEU A 678 -2.17 15.31 20.49
C LEU A 678 -3.63 14.91 20.82
N GLY A 679 -4.13 13.80 20.27
CA GLY A 679 -5.54 13.43 20.38
C GLY A 679 -6.47 14.28 19.50
N ASP A 680 -5.94 14.86 18.42
CA ASP A 680 -6.69 15.61 17.41
C ASP A 680 -7.51 14.63 16.57
N ARG A 681 -8.67 14.25 17.13
CA ARG A 681 -9.55 13.20 16.62
C ARG A 681 -10.06 13.48 15.21
N ASP A 682 -10.45 14.71 14.92
CA ASP A 682 -11.02 15.07 13.62
C ASP A 682 -9.97 14.85 12.51
N ARG A 683 -8.76 15.38 12.69
CA ARG A 683 -7.67 15.22 11.70
C ARG A 683 -7.09 13.81 11.66
N PHE A 684 -7.01 13.12 12.79
CA PHE A 684 -6.55 11.73 12.82
C PHE A 684 -7.50 10.81 12.04
N LEU A 685 -8.81 10.98 12.23
CA LEU A 685 -9.82 10.23 11.48
C LEU A 685 -9.84 10.62 10.01
N GLU A 686 -9.72 11.91 9.68
CA GLU A 686 -9.61 12.37 8.31
C GLU A 686 -8.44 11.70 7.59
N GLY A 687 -7.21 11.76 8.13
CA GLY A 687 -6.05 11.14 7.48
C GLY A 687 -6.11 9.61 7.43
N MET A 688 -6.70 8.94 8.43
CA MET A 688 -6.88 7.48 8.41
C MET A 688 -7.82 7.03 7.29
N TYR A 689 -9.01 7.63 7.16
CA TYR A 689 -9.92 7.32 6.05
C TYR A 689 -9.41 7.85 4.71
N GLY A 690 -8.61 8.92 4.75
CA GLY A 690 -7.89 9.47 3.61
C GLY A 690 -6.99 8.41 2.99
N LEU A 691 -6.07 7.83 3.77
CA LEU A 691 -5.21 6.73 3.30
C LEU A 691 -6.01 5.53 2.76
N ILE A 692 -7.12 5.15 3.42
CA ILE A 692 -7.98 4.03 3.00
C ILE A 692 -8.63 4.26 1.63
N SER A 693 -8.87 5.50 1.23
CA SER A 693 -9.69 5.84 0.04
C SER A 693 -8.93 6.59 -1.06
N GLY A 694 -7.88 7.32 -0.69
CA GLY A 694 -7.07 8.19 -1.55
C GLY A 694 -5.76 7.55 -1.98
N ALA A 695 -5.13 6.73 -1.13
CA ALA A 695 -3.82 6.11 -1.38
C ALA A 695 -3.88 4.61 -1.73
N VAL A 696 -5.05 4.00 -1.54
CA VAL A 696 -5.32 2.58 -1.79
C VAL A 696 -6.49 2.47 -2.77
N SER A 697 -6.46 1.50 -3.69
CA SER A 697 -7.58 1.27 -4.60
C SER A 697 -8.84 0.94 -3.80
N PRO A 698 -9.94 1.70 -3.96
CA PRO A 698 -11.17 1.41 -3.25
C PRO A 698 -11.81 0.08 -3.68
N ASP A 699 -11.43 -0.41 -4.86
CA ASP A 699 -11.91 -1.65 -5.46
C ASP A 699 -11.06 -2.86 -5.04
N THR A 700 -9.73 -2.75 -5.11
CA THR A 700 -8.83 -3.91 -4.98
C THR A 700 -7.93 -3.91 -3.74
N PHE A 701 -7.90 -2.82 -2.97
CA PHE A 701 -7.12 -2.67 -1.74
C PHE A 701 -5.58 -2.69 -1.91
N ILE A 702 -5.08 -2.61 -3.15
CA ILE A 702 -3.65 -2.42 -3.45
C ILE A 702 -3.27 -0.93 -3.30
N SER A 703 -2.08 -0.62 -2.77
CA SER A 703 -1.61 0.78 -2.70
C SER A 703 -0.85 1.19 -3.95
N GLY A 704 -0.82 2.51 -4.20
CA GLY A 704 0.21 3.15 -5.00
C GLY A 704 1.28 3.78 -4.09
N GLU A 705 2.50 3.94 -4.59
CA GLU A 705 3.49 4.84 -3.98
C GLU A 705 3.05 6.30 -4.09
N HIS A 706 2.49 6.67 -5.25
CA HIS A 706 1.84 7.96 -5.45
C HIS A 706 0.38 7.74 -5.86
N ARG A 707 -0.49 8.70 -5.59
CA ARG A 707 -1.84 8.65 -6.10
C ARG A 707 -1.83 8.71 -7.64
N ASN A 708 -2.46 7.75 -8.31
CA ASN A 708 -2.45 7.52 -9.78
C ASN A 708 -1.18 6.89 -10.39
N ALA A 709 -0.18 6.47 -9.60
CA ALA A 709 1.06 5.88 -10.13
C ALA A 709 1.66 4.80 -9.22
N MET A 710 2.48 3.91 -9.80
CA MET A 710 3.25 2.90 -9.08
C MET A 710 2.42 2.08 -8.08
N TYR A 711 1.38 1.42 -8.61
CA TYR A 711 0.58 0.44 -7.87
C TYR A 711 1.32 -0.91 -7.74
N GLY A 712 0.65 -1.92 -7.20
CA GLY A 712 1.28 -3.21 -6.90
C GLY A 712 2.19 -3.17 -5.68
N THR A 713 2.18 -2.09 -4.89
CA THR A 713 2.96 -1.94 -3.64
C THR A 713 2.10 -2.19 -2.41
N LEU A 714 2.73 -2.19 -1.23
CA LEU A 714 2.06 -2.24 0.09
C LEU A 714 2.54 -1.15 1.06
N PHE A 715 2.98 -0.02 0.54
CA PHE A 715 3.59 1.04 1.35
C PHE A 715 2.62 1.71 2.33
N VAL A 716 1.33 1.72 2.03
CA VAL A 716 0.32 2.47 2.80
C VAL A 716 -0.31 1.60 3.90
N GLN A 717 -0.33 0.29 3.68
CA GLN A 717 -0.94 -0.71 4.55
C GLN A 717 -0.41 -0.69 6.00
N PRO A 718 0.91 -0.47 6.24
CA PRO A 718 1.46 -0.20 7.56
C PRO A 718 0.83 0.99 8.29
N LEU A 719 0.68 2.13 7.62
CA LEU A 719 0.19 3.33 8.30
C LEU A 719 -1.31 3.25 8.59
N ILE A 720 -2.10 2.68 7.67
CA ILE A 720 -3.53 2.39 7.91
C ILE A 720 -3.70 1.39 9.06
N THR A 721 -2.93 0.28 9.05
CA THR A 721 -3.04 -0.76 10.10
C THR A 721 -2.65 -0.20 11.45
N TRP A 722 -1.54 0.53 11.51
CA TRP A 722 -1.11 1.21 12.72
C TRP A 722 -2.20 2.17 13.22
N ALA A 723 -2.74 3.05 12.37
CA ALA A 723 -3.75 4.03 12.75
C ALA A 723 -5.05 3.39 13.23
N ALA A 724 -5.64 2.47 12.45
CA ALA A 724 -6.89 1.79 12.79
C ALA A 724 -6.77 0.96 14.08
N ARG A 725 -5.61 0.31 14.30
CA ARG A 725 -5.34 -0.41 15.54
C ARG A 725 -5.22 0.58 16.71
N HIS A 726 -4.42 1.64 16.61
CA HIS A 726 -4.24 2.64 17.69
C HIS A 726 -5.47 3.53 17.93
N ALA A 727 -6.43 3.58 17.01
CA ALA A 727 -7.74 4.17 17.27
C ALA A 727 -8.50 3.43 18.39
N VAL A 728 -8.36 2.10 18.45
CA VAL A 728 -9.18 1.19 19.25
C VAL A 728 -8.41 0.55 20.40
N ILE A 729 -7.15 0.17 20.19
CA ILE A 729 -6.22 -0.42 21.17
C ILE A 729 -4.86 0.25 20.97
N ASP A 730 -4.46 1.13 21.89
CA ASP A 730 -3.21 1.87 21.86
C ASP A 730 -2.34 1.49 23.05
N ASP A 731 -1.14 0.98 22.78
CA ASP A 731 -0.13 0.54 23.75
C ASP A 731 1.19 1.32 23.63
N SER A 732 1.15 2.42 22.87
CA SER A 732 2.34 3.13 22.40
C SER A 732 2.33 4.62 22.77
N LEU A 733 1.19 5.16 23.24
CA LEU A 733 1.07 6.56 23.69
C LEU A 733 1.80 6.83 25.01
N VAL A 734 1.71 5.90 25.96
CA VAL A 734 2.32 5.97 27.29
C VAL A 734 2.88 4.59 27.62
N ASP A 735 4.14 4.53 28.04
CA ASP A 735 4.75 3.28 28.45
C ASP A 735 3.99 2.61 29.62
N ASP A 736 3.86 1.30 29.54
CA ASP A 736 3.12 0.42 30.45
C ASP A 736 1.60 0.69 30.58
N GLU A 737 0.98 1.38 29.61
CA GLU A 737 -0.46 1.63 29.63
C GLU A 737 -1.14 1.23 28.31
N ILE A 738 -2.37 0.71 28.41
CA ILE A 738 -3.21 0.42 27.25
C ILE A 738 -4.42 1.36 27.27
N HIS A 739 -4.59 2.14 26.20
CA HIS A 739 -5.72 3.03 25.98
C HIS A 739 -6.69 2.35 25.00
N LEU A 740 -7.95 2.20 25.41
CA LEU A 740 -9.01 1.58 24.61
C LEU A 740 -9.99 2.65 24.12
N LEU A 741 -10.37 2.56 22.84
CA LEU A 741 -11.37 3.41 22.17
C LEU A 741 -11.05 4.91 22.05
N ARG A 742 -9.84 5.36 22.44
CA ARG A 742 -9.44 6.78 22.50
C ARG A 742 -9.77 7.58 21.23
N LEU A 743 -9.49 7.02 20.05
CA LEU A 743 -9.76 7.65 18.74
C LEU A 743 -10.66 6.75 17.86
N CYS A 744 -11.39 5.79 18.46
CA CYS A 744 -12.23 4.85 17.72
C CYS A 744 -13.34 5.59 16.96
N PRO A 745 -13.47 5.45 15.62
CA PRO A 745 -14.53 6.09 14.84
C PRO A 745 -15.92 5.80 15.38
N LEU A 746 -16.81 6.80 15.40
CA LEU A 746 -18.21 6.56 15.76
C LEU A 746 -18.92 5.64 14.75
N ALA A 747 -18.46 5.61 13.50
CA ALA A 747 -18.93 4.70 12.46
C ALA A 747 -18.85 3.22 12.85
N TRP A 748 -17.91 2.85 13.71
CA TRP A 748 -17.67 1.47 14.17
C TRP A 748 -18.50 1.11 15.42
N ILE A 749 -19.29 2.04 15.97
CA ILE A 749 -20.03 1.85 17.22
C ILE A 749 -21.52 1.86 16.93
N ARG A 750 -22.01 0.70 16.48
CA ARG A 750 -23.37 0.52 15.95
C ARG A 750 -24.21 -0.36 16.86
N ASP A 751 -25.53 -0.29 16.70
CA ASP A 751 -26.50 -1.15 17.38
C ASP A 751 -26.82 -2.42 16.57
N ASP A 752 -26.66 -2.40 15.25
CA ASP A 752 -26.87 -3.53 14.33
C ASP A 752 -25.64 -4.45 14.17
N HIS A 753 -24.44 -3.96 14.48
CA HIS A 753 -23.17 -4.69 14.35
C HIS A 753 -22.38 -4.74 15.67
N GLU A 754 -21.71 -5.86 15.95
CA GLU A 754 -20.72 -5.96 17.04
C GLU A 754 -19.32 -5.84 16.42
N THR A 755 -18.65 -4.71 16.66
CA THR A 755 -17.28 -4.49 16.21
C THR A 755 -16.32 -5.33 17.03
N ARG A 756 -15.31 -5.92 16.37
CA ARG A 756 -14.37 -6.89 16.93
C ARG A 756 -12.94 -6.58 16.52
N PHE A 757 -12.06 -6.61 17.51
CA PHE A 757 -10.61 -6.56 17.38
C PHE A 757 -10.07 -7.73 18.21
N GLU A 758 -9.88 -8.89 17.59
CA GLU A 758 -9.52 -10.13 18.29
C GLU A 758 -8.04 -10.43 18.22
N ARG A 759 -7.44 -10.86 19.35
CA ARG A 759 -6.03 -11.27 19.45
C ARG A 759 -5.07 -10.26 18.80
N MET A 760 -5.33 -8.97 18.98
CA MET A 760 -4.47 -7.89 18.50
C MET A 760 -3.19 -7.88 19.34
N PRO A 761 -1.98 -8.09 18.79
CA PRO A 761 -0.75 -8.04 19.55
C PRO A 761 -0.55 -6.67 20.18
N THR A 762 -0.05 -6.68 21.42
CA THR A 762 0.38 -5.49 22.14
C THR A 762 1.75 -5.75 22.75
N LEU A 763 2.45 -4.69 23.15
CA LEU A 763 3.75 -4.77 23.82
C LEU A 763 3.69 -5.48 25.20
N HIS A 764 2.49 -5.82 25.66
CA HIS A 764 2.20 -6.57 26.89
C HIS A 764 1.72 -8.02 26.63
N GLY A 765 1.36 -8.36 25.39
CA GLY A 765 0.65 -9.58 24.99
C GLY A 765 -0.67 -9.29 24.26
N PRO A 766 -1.29 -10.28 23.60
CA PRO A 766 -2.47 -10.03 22.77
C PRO A 766 -3.72 -9.62 23.55
N VAL A 767 -4.49 -8.69 22.97
CA VAL A 767 -5.76 -8.16 23.48
C VAL A 767 -6.90 -8.50 22.54
N SER A 768 -8.04 -8.89 23.11
CA SER A 768 -9.31 -8.98 22.40
C SER A 768 -10.31 -7.95 22.94
N LEU A 769 -10.88 -7.15 22.05
CA LEU A 769 -11.91 -6.17 22.34
C LEU A 769 -13.11 -6.39 21.41
N ARG A 770 -14.32 -6.48 21.98
CA ARG A 770 -15.57 -6.45 21.20
C ARG A 770 -16.52 -5.43 21.80
N PHE A 771 -17.23 -4.69 20.97
CA PHE A 771 -18.19 -3.69 21.47
C PHE A 771 -19.39 -3.49 20.55
N ARG A 772 -20.52 -3.12 21.16
CA ARG A 772 -21.82 -2.89 20.49
C ARG A 772 -22.65 -1.88 21.27
N LEU A 773 -23.29 -0.96 20.56
CA LEU A 773 -24.24 0.01 21.13
C LEU A 773 -25.58 -0.68 21.42
N SER A 774 -26.32 -0.22 22.44
CA SER A 774 -27.72 -0.63 22.62
C SER A 774 -28.63 0.07 21.61
N GLU A 775 -29.74 -0.58 21.25
CA GLU A 775 -30.78 -0.05 20.33
C GLU A 775 -31.35 1.33 20.75
N ASP A 776 -31.25 1.68 22.04
CA ASP A 776 -31.68 2.98 22.57
C ASP A 776 -30.58 4.06 22.56
N GLY A 777 -29.35 3.72 22.13
CA GLY A 777 -28.17 4.57 22.14
C GLY A 777 -27.59 4.91 23.51
N GLN A 778 -28.19 4.45 24.62
CA GLN A 778 -27.85 4.91 25.97
C GLN A 778 -26.75 4.09 26.64
N SER A 779 -26.35 2.95 26.07
CA SER A 779 -25.30 2.11 26.64
C SER A 779 -24.40 1.44 25.61
N LEU A 780 -23.11 1.35 25.93
CA LEU A 780 -22.12 0.63 25.16
C LEU A 780 -21.74 -0.65 25.90
N THR A 781 -21.98 -1.82 25.29
CA THR A 781 -21.44 -3.09 25.81
C THR A 781 -20.03 -3.28 25.32
N VAL A 782 -19.11 -3.64 26.21
CA VAL A 782 -17.69 -3.91 25.90
C VAL A 782 -17.27 -5.22 26.53
N ALA A 783 -16.78 -6.15 25.72
CA ALA A 783 -16.02 -7.31 26.17
C ALA A 783 -14.53 -7.02 25.97
N TYR A 784 -13.74 -7.16 27.03
CA TYR A 784 -12.30 -6.91 27.05
C TYR A 784 -11.56 -8.08 27.69
N GLU A 785 -10.60 -8.62 26.98
CA GLU A 785 -9.74 -9.72 27.41
C GLU A 785 -8.29 -9.39 27.02
N GLY A 786 -7.34 -9.70 27.88
CA GLY A 786 -5.91 -9.47 27.64
C GLY A 786 -5.09 -10.62 28.18
N SER A 787 -4.27 -11.21 27.31
CA SER A 787 -3.44 -12.38 27.61
C SER A 787 -1.99 -11.92 27.78
N TRP A 788 -1.60 -11.67 29.02
CA TRP A 788 -0.27 -11.15 29.34
C TRP A 788 0.76 -12.27 29.49
N ALA A 789 1.99 -12.03 29.04
CA ALA A 789 3.13 -12.83 29.49
C ALA A 789 3.39 -12.58 30.99
N ASP A 790 3.89 -13.59 31.71
CA ASP A 790 4.10 -13.53 33.16
C ASP A 790 4.95 -12.31 33.55
N GLY A 791 4.39 -11.44 34.40
CA GLY A 791 5.05 -10.22 34.88
C GLY A 791 5.11 -9.04 33.89
N HIS A 792 4.55 -9.17 32.67
CA HIS A 792 4.67 -8.16 31.60
C HIS A 792 3.36 -7.46 31.19
N GLY A 793 2.26 -7.71 31.91
CA GLY A 793 0.97 -7.01 31.68
C GLY A 793 1.07 -5.49 31.92
N PRO A 794 0.12 -4.70 31.37
CA PRO A 794 0.14 -3.25 31.52
C PRO A 794 -0.11 -2.83 32.97
N ARG A 795 0.50 -1.73 33.40
CA ARG A 795 0.28 -1.10 34.70
C ARG A 795 -1.16 -0.56 34.82
N ARG A 796 -1.70 -0.01 33.74
CA ARG A 796 -3.08 0.51 33.66
C ARG A 796 -3.70 0.19 32.31
N THR A 797 -5.01 -0.09 32.33
CA THR A 797 -5.84 -0.10 31.13
C THR A 797 -6.91 0.98 31.27
N LEU A 798 -6.99 1.88 30.30
CA LEU A 798 -7.81 3.07 30.32
C LEU A 798 -8.81 3.01 29.16
N LEU A 799 -10.09 2.79 29.45
CA LEU A 799 -11.14 2.85 28.44
C LEU A 799 -11.71 4.27 28.36
N HIS A 800 -11.69 4.85 27.17
CA HIS A 800 -12.21 6.17 26.88
C HIS A 800 -13.65 6.01 26.37
N PRO A 801 -14.68 6.50 27.08
CA PRO A 801 -16.04 6.48 26.56
C PRO A 801 -16.11 7.28 25.25
N PRO A 802 -16.71 6.72 24.17
CA PRO A 802 -16.82 7.42 22.90
C PRO A 802 -17.82 8.58 23.01
N ALA A 803 -17.61 9.63 22.22
CA ALA A 803 -18.40 10.87 22.23
C ALA A 803 -19.81 10.73 21.57
N ILE A 804 -20.54 9.66 21.90
CA ILE A 804 -21.86 9.35 21.34
C ILE A 804 -22.93 10.21 22.04
N PRO A 805 -23.72 11.01 21.29
CA PRO A 805 -24.81 11.79 21.86
C PRO A 805 -25.83 10.91 22.59
N GLY A 806 -25.99 11.14 23.90
CA GLY A 806 -26.98 10.42 24.73
C GLY A 806 -26.49 9.11 25.35
N LEU A 807 -25.23 8.70 25.12
CA LEU A 807 -24.59 7.60 25.84
C LEU A 807 -24.48 7.95 27.33
N LYS A 808 -24.93 7.04 28.19
CA LYS A 808 -24.93 7.21 29.67
C LYS A 808 -24.09 6.18 30.39
N TRP A 809 -23.93 4.99 29.82
CA TRP A 809 -23.35 3.84 30.50
C TRP A 809 -22.39 3.05 29.61
N VAL A 810 -21.27 2.61 30.17
CA VAL A 810 -20.42 1.59 29.55
C VAL A 810 -20.49 0.33 30.40
N LEU A 811 -20.74 -0.81 29.76
CA LEU A 811 -20.88 -2.13 30.38
C LEU A 811 -19.67 -2.99 30.01
N VAL A 812 -18.57 -2.82 30.76
CA VAL A 812 -17.32 -3.56 30.52
C VAL A 812 -17.34 -4.87 31.29
N ASN A 813 -17.29 -6.00 30.57
CA ASN A 813 -17.32 -7.35 31.17
C ASN A 813 -18.46 -7.53 32.21
N ARG A 814 -19.66 -7.00 31.88
CA ARG A 814 -20.87 -6.94 32.72
C ARG A 814 -20.81 -5.99 33.94
N GLN A 815 -19.70 -5.31 34.19
CA GLN A 815 -19.62 -4.22 35.17
C GLN A 815 -20.04 -2.88 34.52
N ARG A 816 -20.91 -2.13 35.21
CA ARG A 816 -21.46 -0.85 34.74
C ARG A 816 -20.64 0.34 35.23
N TYR A 817 -20.34 1.25 34.33
CA TYR A 817 -19.66 2.52 34.56
C TYR A 817 -20.47 3.66 33.94
N ALA A 818 -20.33 4.89 34.45
CA ALA A 818 -20.82 6.08 33.76
C ALA A 818 -19.98 6.35 32.51
N ALA A 819 -20.55 7.03 31.51
CA ALA A 819 -19.86 7.38 30.27
C ALA A 819 -19.13 8.75 30.34
N ASP A 820 -19.11 9.37 31.52
CA ASP A 820 -18.73 10.78 31.70
C ASP A 820 -17.21 10.99 31.85
N ASP A 821 -16.47 9.95 32.27
CA ASP A 821 -15.04 9.98 32.63
C ASP A 821 -14.29 8.76 32.05
N VAL A 822 -12.96 8.87 31.93
CA VAL A 822 -12.08 7.74 31.55
C VAL A 822 -12.16 6.61 32.58
N ILE A 823 -12.49 5.41 32.12
CA ILE A 823 -12.70 4.23 32.95
C ILE A 823 -11.37 3.49 33.15
N VAL A 824 -10.88 3.45 34.38
CA VAL A 824 -9.72 2.62 34.74
C VAL A 824 -10.17 1.18 34.95
N LEU A 825 -9.75 0.29 34.04
CA LEU A 825 -9.96 -1.14 34.14
C LEU A 825 -8.85 -1.78 34.98
N LYS A 826 -9.19 -2.86 35.68
CA LYS A 826 -8.18 -3.77 36.24
C LYS A 826 -7.47 -4.46 35.07
N PRO A 827 -6.17 -4.81 35.19
CA PRO A 827 -5.53 -5.68 34.22
C PRO A 827 -6.38 -6.93 33.99
N GLY A 828 -6.64 -7.26 32.72
CA GLY A 828 -7.41 -8.44 32.35
C GLY A 828 -6.82 -9.70 32.97
N ARG A 829 -7.69 -10.66 33.30
CA ARG A 829 -7.33 -12.02 33.71
C ARG A 829 -7.98 -13.00 32.75
#